data_AF-A0AAE7DF37-F1
#
_entry.id   AF-A0AAE7DF37-F1
#
_cell.length_a   1.000
_cell.length_b   1.000
_cell.length_c   1.000
_cell.angle_alpha   90.00
_cell.angle_beta   90.00
_cell.angle_gamma   90.00
#
_symmetry.space_group_name_H-M   'P 1'
#
loop_
_entity.id
_entity.type
_entity.pdbx_description
1 polymer ?
#
loop_
_entity_poly.entity_id
_entity_poly.type
_entity_poly.pdbx_seq_one_letter_code
_entity_poly.pdbx_strand_id
1 'polypeptide(L)'
;MDSKDSGTNLALWLPGSAVILSLVVSMFALTREPFLEPRPIGAQFQAQLPIEARLWQDPFDAVERYRKKLADSKNPDAENVCSPDLSPLSAGQSAPDIMVALVEGGPYADEVERRRRIRYALLAGFKNSHRVPDQEQYIHCLKLAANLSLEAPQKNAFVDTPYEVFVSNPFDPPQALEGKPAPSDRTIVFWLKQDALGSMPLQQLETLRDSLKKKVAMACTPAPCIEPSANAVLKVIGPSTSTVLRDMFQDQDIGKASPNIEIYSPLATADNETLDRGYQKLSPPLANREPMKLLRTVSDDGTMTQLMLEELKLRRVDPAAGVRCSEGKLSRIGSPCTGNLRRSANRIALISEWDSFYSRALIESFKLQVARDARLGDGENHKGAVDQWILRFSYLRGLDGRLPEESASTDKTASYDASKNARGASAIDLSPLEKSDGNSQLDYLRRLADHIASEDAAYRRDGESGIGAIGILGVDAYDKLLVLQALKSRMPYKLYFSTDLDARMLQRGQAQTTRNLILAAPYGLTLTRALQQDVPPFRDSLQSAVFISVLAALAPQSFDAKRAKFDYSKSELLSPGIYEVGISGFIPLATRLGASRPTSCQAPTQAQSERGVLPHDLMALRCLQDPSPPPYPEPSQSLRERFKHSQSFFWAGPLTLTLLSIAAFILWWRIEGPQDEHDTRLAWVRGVPITLFMVAAACAFIATRYWHAEFLWFTFVLVLLGILSSNLLRRSTRRLALAQDATSSVTPGSYDAWAWYFVVPLVVFILALMLAYQMRSTLTDNGLGEPMFLLEGISAWPTVALRLLAVLISLSALTWGWRKLRINRAEIESAFHLRLHMRKYQTTLWGQVQRLIRRGKGWSLRRWCNELGHWLLLIFFPLMSANEDWSKSCAAAQARCTDGRKMIVIARFWGEHCICGSFGARLLRALLATWAYVVVTSVLFVIWPMEGTPVRGASDWWMLNWLIPTLTFQVLVFWVMDANLLLTRFIRHLSEHHAIWPGTLQAEHKKIFGMLKHPCIDEWVDLQLIAKRTSAVNRLIYAPTVVLLILLASRSSLFDNWPTPPGLMISYLLTALLLLGSALTLRRAAEKARTVALQRIDAYLLETPESTPGYAKFKMIRERVATLNTGSFSRYSEDPLIRSLLLSLTGIGGSAIVDALNYAKF
;
A
#
# COMPACT_ATOMS: atom_id res chain seq x y z
N MET A 1 -28.75 -33.28 35.43
CA MET A 1 -27.70 -32.30 35.75
C MET A 1 -26.38 -33.03 35.63
N ASP A 2 -25.55 -32.64 34.66
CA ASP A 2 -24.12 -32.96 34.55
C ASP A 2 -23.56 -32.04 33.47
N SER A 3 -23.23 -30.82 33.88
CA SER A 3 -22.63 -29.78 33.04
C SER A 3 -21.12 -29.97 33.00
N LYS A 4 -20.64 -30.75 32.02
CA LYS A 4 -19.25 -30.66 31.54
C LYS A 4 -19.24 -29.90 30.22
N ASP A 5 -19.56 -28.61 30.29
CA ASP A 5 -19.25 -27.70 29.19
C ASP A 5 -18.04 -26.84 29.55
N SER A 6 -17.07 -26.97 28.67
CA SER A 6 -15.74 -26.36 28.61
C SER A 6 -15.74 -24.84 28.81
N GLY A 7 -15.15 -24.39 29.91
CA GLY A 7 -14.80 -22.99 30.17
C GLY A 7 -13.41 -22.56 29.66
N THR A 8 -12.86 -23.18 28.61
CA THR A 8 -11.45 -22.95 28.19
C THR A 8 -11.28 -22.41 26.76
N ASN A 9 -12.30 -21.77 26.18
CA ASN A 9 -12.22 -21.26 24.79
C ASN A 9 -12.08 -19.73 24.65
N LEU A 10 -11.96 -18.99 25.75
CA LEU A 10 -11.84 -17.51 25.70
C LEU A 10 -10.42 -17.01 25.40
N ALA A 11 -9.37 -17.82 25.57
CA ALA A 11 -7.98 -17.37 25.43
C ALA A 11 -7.44 -17.34 23.99
N LEU A 12 -8.10 -17.94 23.01
CA LEU A 12 -7.55 -18.12 21.65
C LEU A 12 -8.14 -17.22 20.55
N TRP A 13 -9.09 -16.35 20.87
CA TRP A 13 -9.74 -15.44 19.90
C TRP A 13 -9.30 -13.97 20.00
N LEU A 14 -8.29 -13.69 20.82
CA LEU A 14 -7.65 -12.38 20.92
C LEU A 14 -6.90 -11.89 19.66
N PRO A 15 -6.36 -12.71 18.72
CA PRO A 15 -5.61 -12.13 17.61
C PRO A 15 -6.51 -11.40 16.60
N GLY A 16 -7.77 -11.82 16.40
CA GLY A 16 -8.67 -11.17 15.45
C GLY A 16 -9.14 -9.80 15.93
N SER A 17 -9.57 -9.71 17.20
CA SER A 17 -9.98 -8.45 17.81
C SER A 17 -8.80 -7.53 18.10
N ALA A 18 -7.63 -8.04 18.49
CA ALA A 18 -6.44 -7.21 18.69
C ALA A 18 -5.87 -6.67 17.37
N VAL A 19 -5.96 -7.41 16.26
CA VAL A 19 -5.55 -6.90 14.93
C VAL A 19 -6.51 -5.83 14.44
N ILE A 20 -7.83 -5.99 14.63
CA ILE A 20 -8.82 -4.98 14.24
C ILE A 20 -8.74 -3.75 15.16
N LEU A 21 -8.62 -3.95 16.47
CA LEU A 21 -8.42 -2.86 17.43
C LEU A 21 -7.08 -2.15 17.16
N SER A 22 -6.03 -2.87 16.81
CA SER A 22 -4.75 -2.29 16.35
C SER A 22 -4.89 -1.52 15.04
N LEU A 23 -5.71 -2.00 14.10
CA LEU A 23 -6.00 -1.30 12.84
C LEU A 23 -6.76 0.00 13.07
N VAL A 24 -7.76 -0.03 13.94
CA VAL A 24 -8.58 1.14 14.32
C VAL A 24 -7.77 2.12 15.18
N VAL A 25 -7.01 1.62 16.15
CA VAL A 25 -6.11 2.43 16.99
C VAL A 25 -4.96 2.99 16.16
N SER A 26 -4.41 2.26 15.19
CA SER A 26 -3.41 2.81 14.25
C SER A 26 -4.01 3.86 13.33
N MET A 27 -5.26 3.68 12.88
CA MET A 27 -5.97 4.70 12.11
C MET A 27 -6.22 5.99 12.89
N PHE A 28 -6.46 5.90 14.21
CA PHE A 28 -6.62 7.08 15.08
C PHE A 28 -5.28 7.62 15.62
N ALA A 29 -4.26 6.79 15.80
CA ALA A 29 -2.98 7.19 16.38
C ALA A 29 -2.01 7.83 15.37
N LEU A 30 -2.26 7.68 14.06
CA LEU A 30 -1.44 8.30 13.02
C LEU A 30 -1.78 9.79 12.77
N THR A 31 -2.74 10.37 13.50
CA THR A 31 -3.07 11.80 13.41
C THR A 31 -2.40 12.59 14.54
N ARG A 32 -1.16 13.06 14.33
CA ARG A 32 -0.51 14.08 15.20
C ARG A 32 -1.25 15.42 15.15
N GLU A 33 -2.14 15.77 16.07
CA GLU A 33 -2.85 17.06 16.04
C GLU A 33 -1.90 18.25 15.72
N PRO A 34 -2.34 19.21 14.87
CA PRO A 34 -1.51 20.38 14.59
C PRO A 34 -1.20 21.09 15.90
N PHE A 35 0.00 21.66 16.02
CA PHE A 35 0.36 22.44 17.20
C PHE A 35 -0.59 23.65 17.30
N LEU A 36 -1.24 23.81 18.44
CA LEU A 36 -1.98 25.01 18.77
C LEU A 36 -0.96 26.11 19.12
N GLU A 37 -1.07 27.27 18.49
CA GLU A 37 -0.21 28.41 18.82
C GLU A 37 -0.51 28.89 20.25
N PRO A 38 0.43 28.79 21.20
CA PRO A 38 0.17 29.16 22.59
C PRO A 38 0.29 30.66 22.84
N ARG A 39 0.67 31.45 21.82
CA ARG A 39 0.90 32.89 21.98
C ARG A 39 -0.44 33.63 22.05
N PRO A 40 -0.65 34.53 23.03
CA PRO A 40 -1.81 35.40 23.04
C PRO A 40 -1.80 36.29 21.79
N ILE A 41 -2.95 36.42 21.14
CA ILE A 41 -3.15 37.29 19.97
C ILE A 41 -3.14 38.75 20.47
N GLY A 42 -2.16 39.55 20.07
CA GLY A 42 -2.23 41.01 20.25
C GLY A 42 -1.00 41.70 20.83
N ALA A 43 0.12 41.72 20.09
CA ALA A 43 1.12 42.77 20.27
C ALA A 43 0.95 43.82 19.17
N GLN A 44 0.69 45.07 19.55
CA GLN A 44 0.69 46.19 18.60
C GLN A 44 2.13 46.52 18.23
N PHE A 45 2.51 46.22 16.99
CA PHE A 45 3.82 46.52 16.43
C PHE A 45 3.90 47.99 16.00
N GLN A 46 4.81 48.75 16.60
CA GLN A 46 5.13 50.13 16.19
C GLN A 46 6.32 50.09 15.22
N ALA A 47 6.19 50.71 14.04
CA ALA A 47 7.27 50.75 13.05
C ALA A 47 8.21 51.94 13.34
N GLN A 48 9.48 51.67 13.65
CA GLN A 48 10.57 52.64 13.85
C GLN A 48 11.87 52.14 13.18
N LEU A 49 12.60 52.95 12.43
CA LEU A 49 13.89 52.50 11.86
C LEU A 49 14.90 52.15 12.98
N PRO A 50 15.71 51.09 12.86
CA PRO A 50 15.95 50.20 11.71
C PRO A 50 14.83 49.18 11.39
N ILE A 51 14.85 48.60 10.18
CA ILE A 51 13.77 47.70 9.69
C ILE A 51 13.78 46.40 10.48
N GLU A 52 12.82 46.22 11.39
CA GLU A 52 12.65 44.97 12.13
C GLU A 52 12.20 43.84 11.20
N ALA A 53 13.04 42.82 11.08
CA ALA A 53 12.77 41.63 10.28
C ALA A 53 13.35 40.39 10.98
N ARG A 54 12.50 39.41 11.24
CA ARG A 54 12.98 38.09 11.70
C ARG A 54 13.61 37.35 10.53
N LEU A 55 14.64 36.56 10.81
CA LEU A 55 15.40 35.78 9.83
C LEU A 55 14.56 34.82 8.96
N TRP A 56 13.39 34.39 9.43
CA TRP A 56 12.48 33.49 8.69
C TRP A 56 11.52 34.22 7.73
N GLN A 57 11.43 35.56 7.81
CA GLN A 57 10.52 36.34 6.96
C GLN A 57 11.06 36.50 5.53
N ASP A 58 10.21 36.86 4.58
CA ASP A 58 10.66 37.25 3.25
C ASP A 58 11.34 38.64 3.34
N PRO A 59 12.60 38.80 2.86
CA PRO A 59 13.34 40.05 2.98
C PRO A 59 12.66 41.24 2.27
N PHE A 60 11.98 41.00 1.15
CA PHE A 60 11.27 42.07 0.43
C PHE A 60 9.93 42.43 1.10
N ASP A 61 9.16 41.41 1.50
CA ASP A 61 7.90 41.58 2.23
C ASP A 61 8.12 42.33 3.56
N ALA A 62 9.24 42.07 4.25
CA ALA A 62 9.60 42.82 5.46
C ALA A 62 9.79 44.33 5.20
N VAL A 63 10.53 44.69 4.16
CA VAL A 63 10.77 46.10 3.76
C VAL A 63 9.46 46.76 3.32
N GLU A 64 8.66 46.09 2.48
CA GLU A 64 7.38 46.62 1.97
C GLU A 64 6.35 46.80 3.09
N ARG A 65 6.26 45.87 4.05
CA ARG A 65 5.40 46.01 5.23
C ARG A 65 5.81 47.20 6.10
N TYR A 66 7.11 47.43 6.27
CA TYR A 66 7.62 48.57 7.03
C TYR A 66 7.27 49.88 6.34
N ARG A 67 7.52 49.96 5.03
CA ARG A 67 7.16 51.11 4.18
C ARG A 67 5.68 51.43 4.27
N LYS A 68 4.81 50.42 4.15
CA LYS A 68 3.36 50.59 4.25
C LYS A 68 2.94 51.10 5.62
N LYS A 69 3.47 50.54 6.72
CA LYS A 69 3.17 50.99 8.08
C LYS A 69 3.63 52.42 8.36
N LEU A 70 4.80 52.81 7.87
CA LEU A 70 5.31 54.19 8.00
C LEU A 70 4.47 55.17 7.17
N ALA A 71 4.03 54.76 5.98
CA ALA A 71 3.11 55.54 5.17
C ALA A 71 1.74 55.70 5.85
N ASP A 72 1.20 54.63 6.42
CA ASP A 72 -0.07 54.63 7.18
C ASP A 72 0.02 55.55 8.41
N SER A 73 1.18 55.62 9.07
CA SER A 73 1.45 56.53 10.20
C SER A 73 1.88 57.94 9.78
N LYS A 74 1.92 58.25 8.47
CA LYS A 74 2.36 59.52 7.88
C LYS A 74 3.77 59.94 8.32
N ASN A 75 4.66 58.99 8.59
CA ASN A 75 6.06 59.28 8.90
C ASN A 75 6.83 59.63 7.61
N PRO A 76 7.56 60.77 7.53
CA PRO A 76 8.39 61.12 6.37
C PRO A 76 9.44 60.07 5.99
N ASP A 77 9.84 59.20 6.93
CA ASP A 77 10.80 58.12 6.67
C ASP A 77 10.27 57.04 5.71
N ALA A 78 8.97 57.03 5.40
CA ALA A 78 8.35 56.08 4.48
C ALA A 78 8.95 56.13 3.05
N GLU A 79 9.40 57.29 2.58
CA GLU A 79 10.05 57.44 1.25
C GLU A 79 11.54 57.05 1.26
N ASN A 80 12.17 57.04 2.45
CA ASN A 80 13.61 56.84 2.64
C ASN A 80 13.96 55.54 3.42
N VAL A 81 13.09 54.53 3.37
CA VAL A 81 13.30 53.24 4.07
C VAL A 81 14.61 52.55 3.65
N CYS A 82 15.03 52.72 2.38
CA CYS A 82 16.28 52.17 1.85
C CYS A 82 17.28 53.32 1.60
N SER A 83 18.50 53.19 2.13
CA SER A 83 19.55 54.21 2.00
C SER A 83 20.31 54.08 0.68
N PRO A 84 20.78 55.17 0.07
CA PRO A 84 21.62 55.10 -1.12
C PRO A 84 23.02 54.54 -0.82
N ASP A 85 23.49 54.64 0.41
CA ASP A 85 24.79 54.17 0.85
C ASP A 85 24.67 53.04 1.87
N LEU A 86 25.73 52.23 1.98
CA LEU A 86 25.83 51.15 2.95
C LEU A 86 26.06 51.70 4.36
N SER A 87 25.56 50.96 5.35
CA SER A 87 25.87 51.21 6.76
C SER A 87 27.39 51.21 7.00
N PRO A 88 27.94 52.16 7.77
CA PRO A 88 29.38 52.27 8.00
C PRO A 88 29.96 51.00 8.64
N LEU A 89 31.09 50.53 8.10
CA LEU A 89 31.81 49.35 8.61
C LEU A 89 32.84 49.78 9.66
N SER A 90 33.00 48.99 10.73
CA SER A 90 33.93 49.30 11.83
C SER A 90 35.41 49.30 11.40
N ALA A 91 36.21 50.23 11.93
CA ALA A 91 37.61 50.44 11.55
C ALA A 91 38.55 49.24 11.86
N GLY A 92 39.50 48.96 10.96
CA GLY A 92 40.60 48.00 11.17
C GLY A 92 40.35 46.54 10.73
N GLN A 93 39.29 46.28 9.96
CA GLN A 93 38.85 44.94 9.59
C GLN A 93 39.14 44.59 8.13
N SER A 94 39.23 43.29 7.83
CA SER A 94 39.39 42.77 6.46
C SER A 94 38.20 43.12 5.57
N ALA A 95 38.43 43.38 4.27
CA ALA A 95 37.36 43.68 3.33
C ALA A 95 36.34 42.53 3.27
N PRO A 96 35.03 42.83 3.28
CA PRO A 96 33.99 41.80 3.27
C PRO A 96 33.88 41.12 1.90
N ASP A 97 33.59 39.82 1.90
CA ASP A 97 33.16 39.10 0.69
C ASP A 97 31.77 39.61 0.27
N ILE A 98 31.56 39.78 -1.04
CA ILE A 98 30.29 40.22 -1.61
C ILE A 98 29.58 39.03 -2.25
N MET A 99 28.33 38.79 -1.82
CA MET A 99 27.46 37.76 -2.36
C MET A 99 26.11 38.36 -2.77
N VAL A 100 25.56 37.90 -3.89
CA VAL A 100 24.22 38.28 -4.37
C VAL A 100 23.34 37.03 -4.46
N ALA A 101 22.19 37.06 -3.81
CA ALA A 101 21.15 36.04 -3.92
C ALA A 101 20.07 36.52 -4.89
N LEU A 102 19.99 35.87 -6.06
CA LEU A 102 18.95 36.14 -7.05
C LEU A 102 17.67 35.41 -6.66
N VAL A 103 16.55 36.15 -6.66
CA VAL A 103 15.21 35.63 -6.34
C VAL A 103 14.16 36.10 -7.34
N GLU A 104 13.04 35.38 -7.43
CA GLU A 104 11.86 35.79 -8.20
C GLU A 104 11.19 37.02 -7.55
N GLY A 105 10.77 37.98 -8.38
CA GLY A 105 10.29 39.28 -7.92
C GLY A 105 8.78 39.42 -7.71
N GLY A 106 7.98 38.42 -8.06
CA GLY A 106 6.53 38.54 -8.09
C GLY A 106 5.86 38.41 -6.70
N PRO A 107 4.60 38.88 -6.61
CA PRO A 107 3.86 38.99 -5.34
C PRO A 107 3.03 37.74 -4.99
N TYR A 108 3.09 36.68 -5.80
CA TYR A 108 2.25 35.49 -5.63
C TYR A 108 2.72 34.61 -4.46
N ALA A 109 1.77 33.86 -3.87
CA ALA A 109 2.01 33.10 -2.64
C ALA A 109 3.14 32.05 -2.76
N ASP A 110 3.26 31.38 -3.90
CA ASP A 110 4.34 30.41 -4.15
C ASP A 110 5.71 31.09 -4.21
N GLU A 111 5.81 32.26 -4.86
CA GLU A 111 7.07 33.00 -4.98
C GLU A 111 7.53 33.60 -3.64
N VAL A 112 6.58 34.12 -2.84
CA VAL A 112 6.85 34.58 -1.47
C VAL A 112 7.35 33.43 -0.60
N GLU A 113 6.69 32.27 -0.64
CA GLU A 113 7.13 31.09 0.12
C GLU A 113 8.50 30.58 -0.37
N ARG A 114 8.75 30.58 -1.68
CA ARG A 114 10.05 30.23 -2.27
C ARG A 114 11.16 31.15 -1.76
N ARG A 115 10.95 32.46 -1.70
CA ARG A 115 11.92 33.42 -1.12
C ARG A 115 12.22 33.12 0.34
N ARG A 116 11.20 32.80 1.16
CA ARG A 116 11.40 32.39 2.57
C ARG A 116 12.23 31.12 2.68
N ARG A 117 11.99 30.13 1.81
CA ARG A 117 12.74 28.87 1.79
C ARG A 117 14.20 29.08 1.35
N ILE A 118 14.44 29.93 0.35
CA ILE A 118 15.80 30.32 -0.08
C ILE A 118 16.56 31.00 1.06
N ARG A 119 15.94 31.99 1.74
CA ARG A 119 16.56 32.65 2.91
C ARG A 119 16.89 31.66 4.01
N TYR A 120 15.98 30.74 4.34
CA TYR A 120 16.25 29.70 5.32
C TYR A 120 17.44 28.79 4.94
N ALA A 121 17.52 28.33 3.69
CA ALA A 121 18.65 27.52 3.21
C ALA A 121 19.97 28.28 3.24
N LEU A 122 19.94 29.56 2.85
CA LEU A 122 21.11 30.42 2.87
C LEU A 122 21.63 30.59 4.30
N LEU A 123 20.75 30.91 5.25
CA LEU A 123 21.09 31.02 6.66
C LEU A 123 21.66 29.71 7.23
N ALA A 124 21.07 28.57 6.87
CA ALA A 124 21.59 27.26 7.25
C ALA A 124 23.01 27.01 6.68
N GLY A 125 23.26 27.42 5.43
CA GLY A 125 24.57 27.31 4.79
C GLY A 125 25.63 28.17 5.50
N PHE A 126 25.29 29.42 5.83
CA PHE A 126 26.18 30.30 6.60
C PHE A 126 26.48 29.73 7.98
N LYS A 127 25.47 29.22 8.69
CA LYS A 127 25.65 28.56 9.98
C LYS A 127 26.64 27.40 9.90
N ASN A 128 26.46 26.48 8.94
CA ASN A 128 27.33 25.31 8.77
C ASN A 128 28.71 25.66 8.20
N SER A 129 28.89 26.89 7.71
CA SER A 129 30.19 27.48 7.36
C SER A 129 30.84 28.25 8.50
N HIS A 130 30.34 28.11 9.74
CA HIS A 130 30.86 28.76 10.94
C HIS A 130 30.71 30.29 10.93
N ARG A 131 29.60 30.78 10.37
CA ARG A 131 29.23 32.19 10.32
C ARG A 131 27.84 32.43 10.91
N VAL A 132 27.67 33.59 11.52
CA VAL A 132 26.42 34.01 12.16
C VAL A 132 25.98 35.38 11.63
N PRO A 133 24.67 35.68 11.59
CA PRO A 133 24.21 37.01 11.24
C PRO A 133 24.72 38.04 12.26
N ASP A 134 25.20 39.19 11.78
CA ASP A 134 25.62 40.31 12.62
C ASP A 134 24.44 40.88 13.42
N GLN A 135 23.25 40.91 12.79
CA GLN A 135 22.00 41.34 13.40
C GLN A 135 20.89 40.29 13.21
N GLU A 136 20.28 39.86 14.32
CA GLU A 136 19.27 38.79 14.30
C GLU A 136 17.83 39.29 14.10
N GLN A 137 17.59 40.58 14.32
CA GLN A 137 16.25 41.19 14.40
C GLN A 137 16.00 42.26 13.34
N TYR A 138 17.02 42.59 12.54
CA TYR A 138 16.96 43.69 11.59
C TYR A 138 17.49 43.27 10.23
N ILE A 139 16.98 43.91 9.18
CA ILE A 139 17.49 43.81 7.83
C ILE A 139 17.83 45.21 7.32
N HIS A 140 18.92 45.33 6.56
CA HIS A 140 19.26 46.60 5.92
C HIS A 140 18.69 46.65 4.51
N CYS A 141 18.57 47.86 3.94
CA CYS A 141 18.12 48.03 2.57
C CYS A 141 18.95 49.09 1.85
N LEU A 142 19.54 48.70 0.72
CA LEU A 142 20.32 49.57 -0.16
C LEU A 142 19.46 49.94 -1.39
N LYS A 143 19.47 51.22 -1.76
CA LYS A 143 18.80 51.75 -2.95
C LYS A 143 19.82 51.94 -4.08
N LEU A 144 19.65 51.19 -5.17
CA LEU A 144 20.50 51.24 -6.37
C LEU A 144 19.78 51.93 -7.54
N ALA A 145 20.54 52.42 -8.52
CA ALA A 145 19.97 52.89 -9.79
C ALA A 145 19.34 51.71 -10.56
N ALA A 146 18.32 51.99 -11.39
CA ALA A 146 17.62 50.95 -12.17
C ALA A 146 18.55 50.13 -13.10
N ASN A 147 19.63 50.75 -13.59
CA ASN A 147 20.67 50.11 -14.41
C ASN A 147 21.78 49.46 -13.57
N LEU A 148 21.59 49.33 -12.25
CA LEU A 148 22.54 48.78 -11.27
C LEU A 148 23.92 49.47 -11.26
N SER A 149 24.02 50.65 -11.88
CA SER A 149 25.25 51.42 -11.99
C SER A 149 25.56 52.19 -10.70
N LEU A 150 26.63 52.99 -10.74
CA LEU A 150 27.05 53.87 -9.66
C LEU A 150 26.31 55.22 -9.62
N GLU A 151 25.44 55.46 -10.60
CA GLU A 151 24.68 56.70 -10.69
C GLU A 151 23.75 56.87 -9.47
N ALA A 152 23.46 58.12 -9.11
CA ALA A 152 22.53 58.41 -8.03
C ALA A 152 21.13 57.89 -8.41
N PRO A 153 20.43 57.16 -7.52
CA PRO A 153 19.11 56.61 -7.81
C PRO A 153 18.11 57.74 -8.07
N GLN A 154 17.48 57.73 -9.25
CA GLN A 154 16.45 58.71 -9.61
C GLN A 154 15.11 58.35 -8.93
N LYS A 155 14.24 59.35 -8.73
CA LYS A 155 12.98 59.22 -7.96
C LYS A 155 12.07 58.06 -8.42
N ASN A 156 12.08 57.73 -9.71
CA ASN A 156 11.24 56.67 -10.31
C ASN A 156 12.03 55.52 -10.95
N ALA A 157 13.37 55.54 -10.89
CA ALA A 157 14.22 54.56 -11.55
C ALA A 157 15.28 54.04 -10.58
N PHE A 158 14.85 53.18 -9.66
CA PHE A 158 15.68 52.57 -8.63
C PHE A 158 15.30 51.11 -8.38
N VAL A 159 16.22 50.38 -7.77
CA VAL A 159 16.03 49.00 -7.30
C VAL A 159 16.35 48.96 -5.81
N ASP A 160 15.41 48.48 -5.02
CA ASP A 160 15.64 48.22 -3.60
C ASP A 160 16.27 46.83 -3.44
N THR A 161 17.41 46.78 -2.78
CA THR A 161 18.16 45.56 -2.49
C THR A 161 18.32 45.41 -0.98
N PRO A 162 17.46 44.61 -0.32
CA PRO A 162 17.68 44.22 1.07
C PRO A 162 19.02 43.52 1.21
N TYR A 163 19.74 43.75 2.30
CA TYR A 163 21.02 43.09 2.54
C TYR A 163 21.22 42.73 4.01
N GLU A 164 22.03 41.70 4.21
CA GLU A 164 22.37 41.14 5.51
C GLU A 164 23.88 40.95 5.61
N VAL A 165 24.43 41.12 6.81
CA VAL A 165 25.86 40.97 7.09
C VAL A 165 26.07 39.73 7.94
N PHE A 166 27.00 38.86 7.54
CA PHE A 166 27.40 37.68 8.27
C PHE A 166 28.84 37.82 8.73
N VAL A 167 29.09 37.49 9.99
CA VAL A 167 30.41 37.56 10.65
C VAL A 167 30.87 36.16 11.04
N SER A 168 32.19 35.97 11.15
CA SER A 168 32.78 34.76 11.74
C SER A 168 32.17 34.48 13.13
N ASN A 169 31.79 33.23 13.39
CA ASN A 169 31.24 32.86 14.69
C ASN A 169 32.32 33.06 15.78
N PRO A 170 32.06 33.87 16.83
CA PRO A 170 33.06 34.16 17.86
C PRO A 170 33.45 32.94 18.70
N PHE A 171 32.58 31.93 18.79
CA PHE A 171 32.84 30.72 19.58
C PHE A 171 33.46 29.58 18.77
N ASP A 172 33.40 29.65 17.44
CA ASP A 172 33.87 28.60 16.53
C ASP A 172 34.13 29.21 15.15
N PRO A 173 35.25 29.93 14.95
CA PRO A 173 35.51 30.66 13.71
C PRO A 173 35.99 29.76 12.56
N PRO A 174 35.83 30.18 11.29
CA PRO A 174 36.32 29.43 10.14
C PRO A 174 37.84 29.23 10.18
N GLN A 175 38.32 28.00 9.93
CA GLN A 175 39.75 27.69 9.92
C GLN A 175 40.38 27.94 8.53
N ALA A 176 41.62 28.42 8.52
CA ALA A 176 42.40 28.56 7.28
C ALA A 176 42.96 27.19 6.83
N LEU A 177 42.94 26.91 5.52
CA LEU A 177 43.70 25.77 4.98
C LEU A 177 45.20 26.06 5.01
N GLU A 178 46.00 25.04 5.30
CA GLU A 178 47.46 25.11 5.24
C GLU A 178 47.91 25.65 3.86
N GLY A 179 48.70 26.73 3.88
CA GLY A 179 49.24 27.37 2.68
C GLY A 179 48.26 28.26 1.92
N LYS A 180 47.06 28.56 2.45
CA LYS A 180 46.09 29.50 1.85
C LYS A 180 45.77 30.68 2.77
N PRO A 181 45.37 31.85 2.22
CA PRO A 181 44.92 32.98 3.03
C PRO A 181 43.67 32.60 3.83
N ALA A 182 43.57 33.15 5.04
CA ALA A 182 42.39 32.98 5.89
C ALA A 182 41.13 33.53 5.17
N PRO A 183 39.97 32.87 5.31
CA PRO A 183 38.72 33.39 4.77
C PRO A 183 38.40 34.76 5.39
N SER A 184 37.71 35.62 4.63
CA SER A 184 37.31 36.95 5.13
C SER A 184 36.40 36.82 6.35
N ASP A 185 36.57 37.69 7.35
CA ASP A 185 35.76 37.64 8.57
C ASP A 185 34.30 38.03 8.36
N ARG A 186 33.99 38.65 7.22
CA ARG A 186 32.67 39.22 6.92
C ARG A 186 32.20 38.89 5.52
N THR A 187 30.91 38.63 5.37
CA THR A 187 30.25 38.46 4.07
C THR A 187 28.97 39.26 4.04
N ILE A 188 28.77 40.08 3.02
CA ILE A 188 27.53 40.84 2.80
C ILE A 188 26.72 40.12 1.72
N VAL A 189 25.48 39.79 2.05
CA VAL A 189 24.54 39.12 1.13
C VAL A 189 23.48 40.14 0.70
N PHE A 190 23.42 40.40 -0.61
CA PHE A 190 22.42 41.26 -1.23
C PHE A 190 21.30 40.43 -1.85
N TRP A 191 20.06 40.71 -1.50
CA TRP A 191 18.87 40.12 -2.10
C TRP A 191 18.47 40.95 -3.32
N LEU A 192 18.47 40.33 -4.51
CA LEU A 192 18.15 41.00 -5.77
C LEU A 192 17.03 40.26 -6.50
N LYS A 193 15.96 40.99 -6.86
CA LYS A 193 14.95 40.49 -7.78
C LYS A 193 15.60 40.30 -9.15
N GLN A 194 15.62 39.07 -9.68
CA GLN A 194 16.33 38.75 -10.92
C GLN A 194 15.80 39.55 -12.13
N ASP A 195 14.56 40.03 -12.09
CA ASP A 195 13.96 40.88 -13.13
C ASP A 195 14.74 42.19 -13.34
N ALA A 196 15.48 42.65 -12.32
CA ALA A 196 16.34 43.83 -12.41
C ALA A 196 17.57 43.62 -13.32
N LEU A 197 17.92 42.37 -13.66
CA LEU A 197 19.03 42.05 -14.57
C LEU A 197 18.68 42.28 -16.05
N GLY A 198 17.39 42.46 -16.37
CA GLY A 198 16.93 42.70 -17.75
C GLY A 198 17.33 41.60 -18.73
N SER A 199 17.56 41.98 -19.99
CA SER A 199 17.86 41.04 -21.09
C SER A 199 19.34 40.65 -21.23
N MET A 200 20.24 41.30 -20.47
CA MET A 200 21.68 41.05 -20.51
C MET A 200 22.23 40.80 -19.11
N PRO A 201 21.86 39.67 -18.48
CA PRO A 201 22.15 39.41 -17.07
C PRO A 201 23.63 39.39 -16.73
N LEU A 202 24.53 38.86 -17.58
CA LEU A 202 25.96 38.81 -17.27
C LEU A 202 26.59 40.20 -17.25
N GLN A 203 26.19 41.06 -18.19
CA GLN A 203 26.66 42.45 -18.23
C GLN A 203 26.15 43.26 -17.03
N GLN A 204 24.89 43.04 -16.62
CA GLN A 204 24.31 43.71 -15.46
C GLN A 204 24.95 43.26 -14.14
N LEU A 205 25.29 41.96 -14.01
CA LEU A 205 26.02 41.47 -12.84
C LEU A 205 27.43 42.06 -12.73
N GLU A 206 28.11 42.27 -13.86
CA GLU A 206 29.42 42.96 -13.87
C GLU A 206 29.29 44.42 -13.42
N THR A 207 28.26 45.12 -13.92
CA THR A 207 27.94 46.50 -13.53
C THR A 207 27.62 46.59 -12.04
N LEU A 208 26.82 45.64 -11.54
CA LEU A 208 26.47 45.51 -10.13
C LEU A 208 27.71 45.26 -9.25
N ARG A 209 28.61 44.35 -9.67
CA ARG A 209 29.86 44.10 -8.96
C ARG A 209 30.66 45.39 -8.79
N ASP A 210 30.85 46.14 -9.86
CA ASP A 210 31.61 47.40 -9.82
C ASP A 210 30.95 48.44 -8.93
N SER A 211 29.61 48.51 -8.95
CA SER A 211 28.84 49.39 -8.09
C SER A 211 29.00 49.03 -6.61
N LEU A 212 28.77 47.76 -6.25
CA LEU A 212 28.89 47.27 -4.88
C LEU A 212 30.33 47.38 -4.35
N LYS A 213 31.34 47.05 -5.17
CA LYS A 213 32.75 47.18 -4.78
C LYS A 213 33.10 48.60 -4.35
N LYS A 214 32.68 49.61 -5.12
CA LYS A 214 32.95 51.02 -4.76
C LYS A 214 32.12 51.49 -3.56
N LYS A 215 30.86 51.07 -3.44
CA LYS A 215 30.03 51.39 -2.27
C LYS A 215 30.57 50.78 -0.98
N VAL A 216 31.10 49.55 -1.03
CA VAL A 216 31.80 48.93 0.10
C VAL A 216 33.07 49.71 0.45
N ALA A 217 33.85 50.14 -0.54
CA ALA A 217 35.03 50.97 -0.30
C ALA A 217 34.68 52.32 0.37
N MET A 218 33.56 52.95 -0.01
CA MET A 218 33.07 54.19 0.62
C MET A 218 32.62 53.97 2.07
N ALA A 219 31.97 52.84 2.36
CA ALA A 219 31.50 52.49 3.71
C ALA A 219 32.63 52.20 4.72
N CYS A 220 33.87 52.04 4.22
CA CYS A 220 35.09 51.86 5.00
C CYS A 220 35.79 53.19 5.35
N THR A 221 35.11 54.34 5.35
CA THR A 221 35.69 55.65 5.74
C THR A 221 35.23 56.03 7.16
N PRO A 222 36.10 56.60 8.03
CA PRO A 222 37.35 57.31 7.75
C PRO A 222 38.67 56.51 7.81
N ALA A 223 38.65 55.23 8.21
CA ALA A 223 39.85 54.39 8.27
C ALA A 223 39.77 53.25 7.24
N PRO A 224 40.66 53.21 6.22
CA PRO A 224 40.51 52.29 5.09
C PRO A 224 40.49 50.82 5.55
N CYS A 225 39.51 50.06 5.07
CA CYS A 225 39.56 48.60 5.12
C CYS A 225 40.81 48.11 4.38
N ILE A 226 41.35 46.95 4.75
CA ILE A 226 42.43 46.30 3.99
C ILE A 226 41.92 46.13 2.54
N GLU A 227 42.57 46.79 1.57
CA GLU A 227 42.04 46.88 0.21
C GLU A 227 41.74 45.49 -0.38
N PRO A 228 40.53 45.24 -0.88
CA PRO A 228 40.24 44.02 -1.60
C PRO A 228 41.09 43.99 -2.88
N SER A 229 41.58 42.81 -3.26
CA SER A 229 42.36 42.64 -4.50
C SER A 229 41.67 43.31 -5.70
N ALA A 230 42.45 43.78 -6.67
CA ALA A 230 41.93 44.39 -7.91
C ALA A 230 40.82 43.52 -8.58
N ASN A 231 40.87 42.20 -8.37
CA ASN A 231 39.98 41.18 -8.91
C ASN A 231 38.98 40.62 -7.89
N ALA A 232 38.37 41.46 -7.04
CA ALA A 232 37.33 41.03 -6.11
C ALA A 232 36.19 40.29 -6.85
N VAL A 233 36.02 39.01 -6.52
CA VAL A 233 35.05 38.13 -7.19
C VAL A 233 33.66 38.33 -6.60
N LEU A 234 32.66 38.53 -7.47
CA LEU A 234 31.25 38.51 -7.07
C LEU A 234 30.74 37.07 -7.04
N LYS A 235 30.30 36.60 -5.87
CA LYS A 235 29.63 35.29 -5.74
C LYS A 235 28.14 35.47 -5.93
N VAL A 236 27.54 34.74 -6.88
CA VAL A 236 26.11 34.82 -7.19
C VAL A 236 25.46 33.48 -6.87
N ILE A 237 24.45 33.49 -6.00
CA ILE A 237 23.56 32.35 -5.77
C ILE A 237 22.33 32.55 -6.65
N GLY A 238 22.25 31.80 -7.76
CA GLY A 238 21.24 31.94 -8.79
C GLY A 238 21.75 31.50 -10.16
N PRO A 239 20.97 31.67 -11.23
CA PRO A 239 19.64 32.32 -11.27
C PRO A 239 18.53 31.47 -10.66
N SER A 240 17.40 32.10 -10.32
CA SER A 240 16.23 31.41 -9.77
C SER A 240 15.41 30.68 -10.83
N THR A 241 15.57 31.06 -12.10
CA THR A 241 14.77 30.55 -13.22
C THR A 241 15.64 30.13 -14.39
N SER A 242 15.19 29.11 -15.11
CA SER A 242 15.84 28.63 -16.34
C SER A 242 15.79 29.66 -17.48
N THR A 243 14.88 30.63 -17.44
CA THR A 243 14.82 31.75 -18.40
C THR A 243 16.05 32.63 -18.28
N VAL A 244 16.37 33.10 -17.08
CA VAL A 244 17.55 33.93 -16.84
C VAL A 244 18.83 33.15 -17.15
N LEU A 245 18.87 31.84 -16.84
CA LEU A 245 20.02 31.01 -17.21
C LEU A 245 20.22 30.94 -18.73
N ARG A 246 19.15 30.77 -19.51
CA ARG A 246 19.21 30.81 -20.98
C ARG A 246 19.75 32.15 -21.47
N ASP A 247 19.29 33.25 -20.88
CA ASP A 247 19.74 34.60 -21.27
C ASP A 247 21.23 34.81 -20.92
N MET A 248 21.74 34.19 -19.84
CA MET A 248 23.18 34.15 -19.54
C MET A 248 23.98 33.36 -20.59
N PHE A 249 23.44 32.25 -21.13
CA PHE A 249 24.08 31.54 -22.24
C PHE A 249 24.14 32.39 -23.51
N GLN A 250 23.08 33.15 -23.80
CA GLN A 250 23.05 34.10 -24.89
C GLN A 250 24.09 35.22 -24.72
N ASP A 251 24.21 35.78 -23.52
CA ASP A 251 25.23 36.79 -23.19
C ASP A 251 26.66 36.26 -23.35
N GLN A 252 26.90 35.01 -22.92
CA GLN A 252 28.19 34.35 -23.13
C GLN A 252 28.49 34.22 -24.63
N ASP A 253 27.49 33.88 -25.44
CA ASP A 253 27.64 33.75 -26.88
C ASP A 253 28.01 35.07 -27.58
N ILE A 254 27.58 36.21 -27.01
CA ILE A 254 27.91 37.57 -27.46
C ILE A 254 29.20 38.11 -26.79
N GLY A 255 29.88 37.31 -25.94
CA GLY A 255 31.16 37.67 -25.33
C GLY A 255 31.05 38.61 -24.12
N LYS A 256 29.94 38.56 -23.37
CA LYS A 256 29.69 39.39 -22.18
C LYS A 256 30.03 38.71 -20.85
N ALA A 257 30.59 37.51 -20.88
CA ALA A 257 31.03 36.81 -19.67
C ALA A 257 32.28 37.48 -19.06
N SER A 258 32.38 37.46 -17.72
CA SER A 258 33.47 38.05 -16.95
C SER A 258 34.12 36.99 -16.04
N PRO A 259 35.46 36.97 -15.88
CA PRO A 259 36.16 35.98 -15.07
C PRO A 259 36.03 36.23 -13.57
N ASN A 260 35.51 37.40 -13.19
CA ASN A 260 35.39 37.87 -11.81
C ASN A 260 33.97 37.66 -11.23
N ILE A 261 33.11 36.91 -11.92
CA ILE A 261 31.78 36.54 -11.44
C ILE A 261 31.74 35.02 -11.33
N GLU A 262 31.43 34.51 -10.14
CA GLU A 262 31.21 33.08 -9.90
C GLU A 262 29.72 32.83 -9.67
N ILE A 263 29.10 32.02 -10.54
CA ILE A 263 27.67 31.74 -10.51
C ILE A 263 27.45 30.33 -10.00
N TYR A 264 26.76 30.22 -8.86
CA TYR A 264 26.31 28.97 -8.25
C TYR A 264 24.81 28.84 -8.48
N SER A 265 24.41 27.91 -9.34
CA SER A 265 23.03 27.76 -9.83
C SER A 265 22.32 26.55 -9.18
N PRO A 266 21.49 26.78 -8.14
CA PRO A 266 20.74 25.73 -7.46
C PRO A 266 19.31 25.51 -7.99
N LEU A 267 18.74 26.45 -8.75
CA LEU A 267 17.29 26.46 -9.07
C LEU A 267 16.97 26.31 -10.56
N ALA A 268 17.85 26.76 -11.45
CA ALA A 268 17.68 26.57 -12.90
C ALA A 268 18.06 25.13 -13.29
N THR A 269 17.07 24.29 -13.61
CA THR A 269 17.26 22.85 -13.90
C THR A 269 17.19 22.51 -15.39
N ALA A 270 16.83 23.44 -16.28
CA ALA A 270 16.77 23.15 -17.72
C ALA A 270 18.11 22.60 -18.24
N ASP A 271 18.04 21.57 -19.09
CA ASP A 271 19.23 20.92 -19.64
C ASP A 271 19.96 21.80 -20.67
N ASN A 272 21.26 21.54 -20.86
CA ASN A 272 22.08 22.40 -21.73
C ASN A 272 21.64 22.33 -23.20
N GLU A 273 21.10 21.21 -23.68
CA GLU A 273 20.65 21.08 -25.08
C GLU A 273 19.37 21.89 -25.35
N THR A 274 18.43 21.89 -24.41
CA THR A 274 17.21 22.72 -24.50
C THR A 274 17.51 24.20 -24.31
N LEU A 275 18.43 24.55 -23.41
CA LEU A 275 18.92 25.92 -23.27
C LEU A 275 19.56 26.43 -24.57
N ASP A 276 20.42 25.62 -25.19
CA ASP A 276 21.11 25.97 -26.45
C ASP A 276 20.18 26.14 -27.64
N ARG A 277 19.06 25.42 -27.69
CA ARG A 277 18.00 25.58 -28.71
C ARG A 277 17.06 26.75 -28.41
N GLY A 278 17.11 27.29 -27.19
CA GLY A 278 16.19 28.30 -26.70
C GLY A 278 16.46 29.72 -27.20
N TYR A 279 17.60 29.96 -27.85
CA TYR A 279 17.99 31.27 -28.39
C TYR A 279 18.74 31.12 -29.72
N GLN A 280 18.83 32.21 -30.48
CA GLN A 280 19.56 32.23 -31.75
C GLN A 280 21.05 32.45 -31.51
N LYS A 281 21.88 31.46 -31.84
CA LYS A 281 23.34 31.56 -31.72
C LYS A 281 23.93 32.51 -32.75
N LEU A 282 24.99 33.22 -32.34
CA LEU A 282 25.73 34.12 -33.24
C LEU A 282 26.42 33.31 -34.35
N SER A 283 26.32 33.75 -35.60
CA SER A 283 26.96 33.12 -36.76
C SER A 283 27.69 34.18 -37.61
N PRO A 284 29.03 34.13 -37.73
CA PRO A 284 29.97 33.16 -37.15
C PRO A 284 30.15 33.32 -35.62
N PRO A 285 30.56 32.27 -34.90
CA PRO A 285 30.84 32.35 -33.46
C PRO A 285 32.06 33.25 -33.18
N LEU A 286 32.02 34.00 -32.07
CA LEU A 286 33.13 34.85 -31.64
C LEU A 286 34.37 34.00 -31.31
N ALA A 287 35.50 34.26 -31.99
CA ALA A 287 36.78 33.63 -31.69
C ALA A 287 37.36 34.24 -30.40
N ASN A 288 37.66 33.41 -29.39
CA ASN A 288 38.19 33.80 -28.06
C ASN A 288 37.18 34.44 -27.08
N ARG A 289 36.02 33.80 -26.88
CA ARG A 289 35.12 34.13 -25.77
C ARG A 289 35.54 33.42 -24.47
N GLU A 290 35.57 34.15 -23.37
CA GLU A 290 35.73 33.55 -22.05
C GLU A 290 34.42 32.83 -21.65
N PRO A 291 34.48 31.60 -21.11
CA PRO A 291 33.30 30.91 -20.62
C PRO A 291 32.84 31.54 -19.29
N MET A 292 31.53 31.61 -19.07
CA MET A 292 31.03 32.01 -17.76
C MET A 292 31.43 30.97 -16.70
N LYS A 293 31.81 31.43 -15.51
CA LYS A 293 32.06 30.55 -14.36
C LYS A 293 30.74 30.12 -13.73
N LEU A 294 30.07 29.16 -14.38
CA LEU A 294 28.84 28.53 -13.90
C LEU A 294 29.12 27.18 -13.24
N LEU A 295 28.65 27.02 -12.00
CA LEU A 295 28.62 25.76 -11.26
C LEU A 295 27.16 25.45 -10.90
N ARG A 296 26.64 24.36 -11.44
CA ARG A 296 25.29 23.88 -11.13
C ARG A 296 25.36 22.95 -9.93
N THR A 297 24.67 23.29 -8.84
CA THR A 297 24.53 22.42 -7.67
C THR A 297 23.19 21.69 -7.67
N VAL A 298 22.61 21.50 -8.85
CA VAL A 298 21.33 20.81 -9.04
C VAL A 298 21.40 20.03 -10.34
N SER A 299 20.72 18.89 -10.36
CA SER A 299 20.66 18.03 -11.53
C SER A 299 19.82 18.64 -12.63
N ASP A 300 20.26 18.44 -13.86
CA ASP A 300 19.49 18.88 -15.01
C ASP A 300 18.23 18.02 -15.24
N ASP A 301 17.29 18.62 -15.94
CA ASP A 301 16.01 18.03 -16.31
C ASP A 301 16.17 16.79 -17.20
N GLY A 302 17.25 16.69 -17.97
CA GLY A 302 17.59 15.51 -18.76
C GLY A 302 17.85 14.28 -17.89
N THR A 303 18.63 14.45 -16.83
CA THR A 303 18.92 13.40 -15.83
C THR A 303 17.65 13.02 -15.07
N MET A 304 16.81 13.99 -14.69
CA MET A 304 15.54 13.71 -13.99
C MET A 304 14.58 12.93 -14.88
N THR A 305 14.50 13.32 -16.15
CA THR A 305 13.70 12.65 -17.18
C THR A 305 14.14 11.21 -17.39
N GLN A 306 15.45 10.96 -17.49
CA GLN A 306 15.99 9.61 -17.64
C GLN A 306 15.58 8.73 -16.45
N LEU A 307 15.79 9.20 -15.21
CA LEU A 307 15.41 8.46 -14.01
C LEU A 307 13.92 8.16 -13.97
N MET A 308 13.08 9.13 -14.33
CA MET A 308 11.64 8.96 -14.35
C MET A 308 11.22 7.90 -15.39
N LEU A 309 11.74 7.99 -16.62
CA LEU A 309 11.43 7.00 -17.67
C LEU A 309 11.92 5.60 -17.32
N GLU A 310 13.07 5.47 -16.65
CA GLU A 310 13.54 4.17 -16.13
C GLU A 310 12.60 3.59 -15.08
N GLU A 311 12.07 4.39 -14.16
CA GLU A 311 11.07 3.94 -13.18
C GLU A 311 9.74 3.56 -13.85
N LEU A 312 9.26 4.36 -14.82
CA LEU A 312 8.04 4.07 -15.57
C LEU A 312 8.15 2.73 -16.34
N LYS A 313 9.33 2.42 -16.89
CA LYS A 313 9.61 1.11 -17.52
C LYS A 313 9.47 -0.05 -16.53
N LEU A 314 9.93 0.11 -15.28
CA LEU A 314 9.74 -0.91 -14.23
C LEU A 314 8.26 -1.15 -13.90
N ARG A 315 7.40 -0.17 -14.16
CA ARG A 315 5.93 -0.25 -14.00
C ARG A 315 5.19 -0.53 -15.31
N ARG A 316 5.91 -1.04 -16.32
CA ARG A 316 5.38 -1.45 -17.65
C ARG A 316 4.81 -0.31 -18.50
N VAL A 317 5.31 0.91 -18.32
CA VAL A 317 5.01 2.06 -19.17
C VAL A 317 6.27 2.44 -19.95
N ASP A 318 6.32 2.07 -21.23
CA ASP A 318 7.45 2.39 -22.13
C ASP A 318 6.95 3.02 -23.45
N PRO A 319 6.93 4.36 -23.57
CA PRO A 319 6.55 5.02 -24.81
C PRO A 319 7.55 4.76 -25.95
N ALA A 320 8.84 4.52 -25.65
CA ALA A 320 9.85 4.23 -26.66
C ALA A 320 9.63 2.86 -27.32
N ALA A 321 9.07 1.88 -26.58
CA ALA A 321 8.60 0.62 -27.17
C ALA A 321 7.48 0.86 -28.19
N GLY A 322 6.56 1.78 -27.89
CA GLY A 322 5.50 2.18 -28.80
C GLY A 322 6.02 2.83 -30.09
N VAL A 323 6.93 3.80 -29.96
CA VAL A 323 7.57 4.46 -31.10
C VAL A 323 8.26 3.44 -32.02
N ARG A 324 9.03 2.50 -31.45
CA ARG A 324 9.68 1.40 -32.20
C ARG A 324 8.70 0.48 -32.91
N CYS A 325 7.47 0.37 -32.41
CA CYS A 325 6.42 -0.53 -32.93
C CYS A 325 5.34 0.16 -33.77
N SER A 326 5.44 1.46 -34.02
CA SER A 326 4.49 2.18 -34.88
C SER A 326 4.64 1.74 -36.35
N GLU A 327 3.53 1.35 -36.97
CA GLU A 327 3.48 0.93 -38.38
C GLU A 327 3.64 2.14 -39.30
N GLY A 328 4.62 2.11 -40.21
CA GLY A 328 4.48 2.80 -41.49
C GLY A 328 5.44 3.92 -41.87
N LYS A 329 6.42 4.37 -41.07
CA LYS A 329 7.39 5.37 -41.62
C LYS A 329 8.82 5.48 -41.09
N LEU A 330 9.29 4.62 -40.18
CA LEU A 330 10.73 4.47 -39.90
C LEU A 330 11.06 3.08 -39.33
N SER A 331 10.82 2.03 -40.11
CA SER A 331 11.55 0.77 -39.91
C SER A 331 13.01 0.98 -40.34
N ARG A 332 13.87 1.41 -39.42
CA ARG A 332 15.30 1.10 -39.52
C ARG A 332 15.75 0.29 -38.30
N ILE A 333 16.00 -0.99 -38.60
CA ILE A 333 16.83 -1.98 -37.91
C ILE A 333 16.18 -2.71 -36.71
N GLY A 334 15.46 -3.80 -37.03
CA GLY A 334 15.90 -5.14 -36.57
C GLY A 334 15.21 -5.81 -35.37
N SER A 335 14.24 -5.19 -34.68
CA SER A 335 13.50 -5.90 -33.60
C SER A 335 12.05 -6.23 -33.99
N PRO A 336 11.65 -7.51 -34.06
CA PRO A 336 10.24 -7.85 -34.26
C PRO A 336 9.42 -7.41 -33.04
N CYS A 337 8.31 -6.69 -33.26
CA CYS A 337 7.37 -6.32 -32.20
C CYS A 337 6.69 -7.56 -31.66
N THR A 338 7.25 -8.12 -30.57
CA THR A 338 6.68 -9.26 -29.87
C THR A 338 5.44 -8.85 -29.06
N GLY A 339 4.55 -9.81 -28.77
CA GLY A 339 3.34 -9.54 -27.97
C GLY A 339 3.60 -8.95 -26.58
N ASN A 340 4.77 -9.18 -26.00
CA ASN A 340 5.19 -8.59 -24.73
C ASN A 340 5.56 -7.10 -24.86
N LEU A 341 6.24 -6.70 -25.94
CA LEU A 341 6.53 -5.29 -26.22
C LEU A 341 5.25 -4.48 -26.45
N ARG A 342 4.25 -5.07 -27.12
CA ARG A 342 2.95 -4.43 -27.35
C ARG A 342 2.17 -4.20 -26.05
N ARG A 343 2.38 -5.03 -25.02
CA ARG A 343 1.75 -4.89 -23.70
C ARG A 343 2.35 -3.77 -22.84
N SER A 344 3.59 -3.36 -23.10
CA SER A 344 4.28 -2.28 -22.38
C SER A 344 4.33 -0.95 -23.14
N ALA A 345 4.07 -0.97 -24.45
CA ALA A 345 3.89 0.21 -25.26
C ALA A 345 2.67 0.97 -24.73
N ASN A 346 2.88 2.05 -23.98
CA ASN A 346 1.83 2.88 -23.41
C ASN A 346 2.19 4.34 -23.66
N ARG A 347 1.17 5.17 -23.87
CA ARG A 347 1.36 6.62 -24.05
C ARG A 347 1.57 7.29 -22.69
N ILE A 348 2.27 8.42 -22.69
CA ILE A 348 2.43 9.27 -21.52
C ILE A 348 1.73 10.60 -21.81
N ALA A 349 0.89 11.07 -20.89
CA ALA A 349 0.35 12.42 -20.93
C ALA A 349 1.19 13.33 -20.03
N LEU A 350 1.74 14.41 -20.58
CA LEU A 350 2.46 15.43 -19.84
C LEU A 350 1.59 16.69 -19.78
N ILE A 351 1.29 17.13 -18.55
CA ILE A 351 0.47 18.30 -18.27
C ILE A 351 1.40 19.35 -17.68
N SER A 352 1.53 20.50 -18.33
CA SER A 352 2.45 21.53 -17.87
C SER A 352 1.88 22.95 -17.96
N GLU A 353 2.46 23.85 -17.18
CA GLU A 353 2.27 25.30 -17.39
C GLU A 353 2.71 25.68 -18.82
N TRP A 354 1.89 26.43 -19.55
CA TRP A 354 2.20 26.83 -20.94
C TRP A 354 3.08 28.08 -21.05
N ASP A 355 3.11 28.91 -20.01
CA ASP A 355 3.73 30.22 -19.91
C ASP A 355 5.16 30.15 -19.36
N SER A 356 5.44 29.16 -18.51
CA SER A 356 6.78 28.86 -17.99
C SER A 356 7.72 28.22 -19.04
N PHE A 357 8.90 28.83 -19.26
CA PHE A 357 9.94 28.25 -20.11
C PHE A 357 10.45 26.91 -19.56
N TYR A 358 10.60 26.80 -18.24
CA TYR A 358 11.01 25.55 -17.58
C TYR A 358 10.06 24.41 -17.95
N SER A 359 8.76 24.62 -17.80
CA SER A 359 7.73 23.63 -18.10
C SER A 359 7.76 23.19 -19.57
N ARG A 360 8.01 24.11 -20.51
CA ARG A 360 8.19 23.80 -21.93
C ARG A 360 9.49 23.03 -22.22
N ALA A 361 10.60 23.44 -21.60
CA ALA A 361 11.90 22.79 -21.78
C ALA A 361 11.87 21.35 -21.28
N LEU A 362 11.28 21.10 -20.11
CA LEU A 362 11.18 19.77 -19.52
C LEU A 362 10.39 18.79 -20.40
N ILE A 363 9.29 19.23 -21.04
CA ILE A 363 8.56 18.39 -22.01
C ILE A 363 9.46 17.99 -23.18
N GLU A 364 10.26 18.93 -23.69
CA GLU A 364 11.20 18.63 -24.78
C GLU A 364 12.31 17.68 -24.31
N SER A 365 12.79 17.78 -23.07
CA SER A 365 13.73 16.80 -22.49
C SER A 365 13.12 15.39 -22.48
N PHE A 366 11.83 15.24 -22.13
CA PHE A 366 11.09 13.96 -22.24
C PHE A 366 11.06 13.41 -23.67
N LYS A 367 10.73 14.26 -24.65
CA LYS A 367 10.70 13.86 -26.06
C LYS A 367 12.07 13.43 -26.57
N LEU A 368 13.11 14.18 -26.22
CA LEU A 368 14.49 13.86 -26.62
C LEU A 368 14.95 12.54 -26.01
N GLN A 369 14.66 12.30 -24.72
CA GLN A 369 15.04 11.04 -24.08
C GLN A 369 14.29 9.84 -24.66
N VAL A 370 13.00 9.96 -24.97
CA VAL A 370 12.25 8.90 -25.65
C VAL A 370 12.76 8.64 -27.06
N ALA A 371 13.14 9.68 -27.81
CA ALA A 371 13.74 9.53 -29.13
C ALA A 371 15.08 8.77 -29.06
N ARG A 372 15.93 9.08 -28.07
CA ARG A 372 17.19 8.38 -27.80
C ARG A 372 16.96 6.92 -27.43
N ASP A 373 16.02 6.64 -26.53
CA ASP A 373 15.67 5.28 -26.09
C ASP A 373 15.08 4.44 -27.24
N ALA A 374 14.37 5.08 -28.16
CA ALA A 374 13.86 4.49 -29.39
C ALA A 374 14.93 4.33 -30.48
N ARG A 375 16.15 4.86 -30.28
CA ARG A 375 17.28 4.87 -31.23
C ARG A 375 16.97 5.58 -32.54
N LEU A 376 16.18 6.66 -32.48
CA LEU A 376 15.95 7.55 -33.61
C LEU A 376 17.16 8.47 -33.80
N GLY A 377 17.58 8.70 -35.05
CA GLY A 377 18.65 9.67 -35.35
C GLY A 377 18.19 11.12 -35.21
N ASP A 378 19.09 12.09 -35.31
CA ASP A 378 18.81 13.53 -35.08
C ASP A 378 17.99 14.25 -36.20
N GLY A 379 17.22 13.52 -37.01
CA GLY A 379 16.40 14.12 -38.08
C GLY A 379 15.10 14.76 -37.59
N GLU A 380 14.70 15.90 -38.18
CA GLU A 380 13.45 16.62 -37.84
C GLU A 380 12.17 15.79 -38.04
N ASN A 381 12.19 14.82 -38.96
CA ASN A 381 11.05 13.95 -39.27
C ASN A 381 10.64 13.00 -38.12
N HIS A 382 11.44 12.92 -37.04
CA HIS A 382 11.17 12.04 -35.89
C HIS A 382 10.25 12.65 -34.83
N LYS A 383 10.07 13.98 -34.83
CA LYS A 383 9.25 14.69 -33.82
C LYS A 383 7.79 14.23 -33.83
N GLY A 384 7.19 14.13 -35.02
CA GLY A 384 5.79 13.70 -35.17
C GLY A 384 5.55 12.27 -34.68
N ALA A 385 6.53 11.37 -34.78
CA ALA A 385 6.40 10.01 -34.27
C ALA A 385 6.44 9.97 -32.73
N VAL A 386 7.28 10.79 -32.10
CA VAL A 386 7.36 10.88 -30.63
C VAL A 386 6.13 11.58 -30.05
N ASP A 387 5.61 12.61 -30.72
CA ASP A 387 4.43 13.36 -30.29
C ASP A 387 3.15 12.49 -30.22
N GLN A 388 3.08 11.40 -31.00
CA GLN A 388 1.98 10.42 -30.90
C GLN A 388 2.01 9.57 -29.62
N TRP A 389 3.17 9.49 -28.96
CA TRP A 389 3.37 8.69 -27.74
C TRP A 389 3.56 9.54 -26.48
N ILE A 390 3.99 10.79 -26.63
CA ILE A 390 4.06 11.80 -25.56
C ILE A 390 3.01 12.88 -25.85
N LEU A 391 1.86 12.72 -25.23
CA LEU A 391 0.74 13.65 -25.37
C LEU A 391 0.98 14.88 -24.50
N ARG A 392 0.95 16.07 -25.10
CA ARG A 392 1.12 17.34 -24.40
C ARG A 392 -0.24 17.97 -24.10
N PHE A 393 -0.44 18.31 -22.84
CA PHE A 393 -1.54 19.12 -22.35
C PHE A 393 -0.98 20.31 -21.56
N SER A 394 -1.70 21.42 -21.49
CA SER A 394 -1.18 22.59 -20.79
C SER A 394 -2.25 23.41 -20.08
N TYR A 395 -1.82 24.15 -19.06
CA TYR A 395 -2.63 25.06 -18.25
C TYR A 395 -1.89 26.37 -17.96
N LEU A 396 -2.60 27.37 -17.45
CA LEU A 396 -2.06 28.66 -16.99
C LEU A 396 -1.62 28.57 -15.52
N ARG A 397 -0.43 29.09 -15.18
CA ARG A 397 -0.02 29.24 -13.78
C ARG A 397 -1.01 30.13 -13.01
N GLY A 398 -1.26 29.81 -11.73
CA GLY A 398 -2.19 30.53 -10.86
C GLY A 398 -3.65 30.11 -11.04
N LEU A 399 -3.92 28.80 -10.98
CA LEU A 399 -5.24 28.22 -11.26
C LEU A 399 -6.31 28.56 -10.21
N ASP A 400 -5.88 28.87 -8.98
CA ASP A 400 -6.77 29.22 -7.88
C ASP A 400 -7.44 30.60 -8.08
N GLY A 401 -6.90 31.45 -8.96
CA GLY A 401 -7.41 32.78 -9.27
C GLY A 401 -7.23 33.79 -8.13
N ARG A 402 -6.35 33.50 -7.14
CA ARG A 402 -6.16 34.37 -5.98
C ARG A 402 -5.20 35.51 -6.28
N LEU A 403 -5.70 36.73 -6.18
CA LEU A 403 -4.86 37.93 -6.31
C LEU A 403 -4.18 38.27 -4.98
N PRO A 404 -2.96 38.86 -5.00
CA PRO A 404 -2.20 39.17 -3.79
C PRO A 404 -2.97 39.99 -2.75
N GLU A 405 -3.80 40.96 -3.17
CA GLU A 405 -4.55 41.84 -2.26
C GLU A 405 -5.70 41.13 -1.53
N GLU A 406 -6.35 40.15 -2.17
CA GLU A 406 -7.47 39.41 -1.59
C GLU A 406 -7.02 38.50 -0.45
N SER A 407 -5.85 37.87 -0.60
CA SER A 407 -5.26 36.98 0.42
C SER A 407 -4.89 37.68 1.74
N ALA A 408 -4.60 39.00 1.70
CA ALA A 408 -4.33 39.81 2.88
C ALA A 408 -5.60 40.37 3.54
N SER A 409 -6.73 40.38 2.83
CA SER A 409 -8.01 40.93 3.29
C SER A 409 -8.85 39.91 4.08
N THR A 410 -8.69 38.61 3.80
CA THR A 410 -9.42 37.53 4.48
C THR A 410 -9.12 37.43 5.97
N ASP A 411 -7.96 37.91 6.43
CA ASP A 411 -7.63 38.01 7.87
C ASP A 411 -8.33 39.19 8.57
N LYS A 412 -8.86 40.17 7.83
CA LYS A 412 -9.56 41.34 8.39
C LYS A 412 -11.09 41.23 8.36
N THR A 413 -11.66 40.29 7.62
CA THR A 413 -13.11 40.11 7.48
C THR A 413 -13.65 38.83 8.12
N ALA A 414 -12.99 38.31 9.17
CA ALA A 414 -13.66 37.47 10.16
C ALA A 414 -14.52 38.37 11.09
N SER A 415 -15.49 39.07 10.52
CA SER A 415 -16.49 39.83 11.26
C SER A 415 -17.47 38.87 11.93
N TYR A 416 -17.83 39.23 13.16
CA TYR A 416 -18.53 38.53 14.23
C TYR A 416 -19.92 37.90 13.95
N ASP A 417 -20.40 37.76 12.72
CA ASP A 417 -21.80 37.42 12.44
C ASP A 417 -22.08 35.97 11.99
N ALA A 418 -21.08 35.09 11.94
CA ALA A 418 -21.29 33.68 11.53
C ALA A 418 -21.68 32.72 12.69
N SER A 419 -22.06 33.22 13.87
CA SER A 419 -22.24 32.38 15.08
C SER A 419 -23.65 31.85 15.35
N LYS A 420 -24.64 32.07 14.48
CA LYS A 420 -26.03 31.61 14.76
C LYS A 420 -26.57 30.40 14.00
N ASN A 421 -25.86 29.81 13.04
CA ASN A 421 -26.38 28.66 12.27
C ASN A 421 -25.41 27.46 12.16
N ALA A 422 -24.72 27.11 13.25
CA ALA A 422 -23.88 25.90 13.29
C ALA A 422 -24.49 24.81 14.18
N ARG A 423 -25.65 24.29 13.79
CA ARG A 423 -26.12 22.95 14.17
C ARG A 423 -26.41 22.16 12.90
N GLY A 424 -25.35 21.55 12.35
CA GLY A 424 -25.47 20.70 11.16
C GLY A 424 -24.23 20.65 10.25
N ALA A 425 -23.01 20.71 10.78
CA ALA A 425 -21.78 20.58 9.97
C ALA A 425 -21.29 19.12 9.89
N SER A 426 -22.19 18.19 9.57
CA SER A 426 -21.85 16.78 9.30
C SER A 426 -22.64 16.22 8.12
N ALA A 427 -22.84 17.03 7.09
CA ALA A 427 -23.22 16.57 5.76
C ALA A 427 -22.16 17.11 4.80
N ILE A 428 -21.40 16.19 4.21
CA ILE A 428 -20.48 16.46 3.11
C ILE A 428 -21.36 16.92 1.95
N ASP A 429 -21.35 18.22 1.68
CA ASP A 429 -22.06 18.81 0.56
C ASP A 429 -21.31 18.45 -0.73
N LEU A 430 -21.93 17.59 -1.54
CA LEU A 430 -21.45 17.22 -2.86
C LEU A 430 -21.69 18.44 -3.78
N SER A 431 -20.59 19.03 -4.24
CA SER A 431 -20.49 20.03 -5.32
C SER A 431 -21.18 21.39 -5.09
N PRO A 432 -20.46 22.43 -4.63
CA PRO A 432 -20.68 23.72 -5.24
C PRO A 432 -20.17 23.60 -6.68
N LEU A 433 -21.03 23.88 -7.67
CA LEU A 433 -20.62 24.02 -9.05
C LEU A 433 -19.42 24.98 -9.10
N GLU A 434 -18.26 24.48 -9.54
CA GLU A 434 -17.15 25.35 -9.91
C GLU A 434 -17.68 26.30 -10.98
N LYS A 435 -17.58 27.60 -10.70
CA LYS A 435 -18.03 28.65 -11.60
C LYS A 435 -17.09 28.71 -12.80
N SER A 436 -17.67 28.80 -14.00
CA SER A 436 -16.93 29.07 -15.24
C SER A 436 -16.68 30.57 -15.47
N ASP A 437 -17.11 31.41 -14.53
CA ASP A 437 -16.93 32.85 -14.47
C ASP A 437 -16.05 33.27 -13.27
N GLY A 438 -15.25 34.32 -13.45
CA GLY A 438 -14.34 34.87 -12.43
C GLY A 438 -12.86 34.54 -12.67
N ASN A 439 -12.04 34.78 -11.65
CA ASN A 439 -10.58 34.60 -11.74
C ASN A 439 -10.15 33.13 -11.65
N SER A 440 -10.96 32.29 -11.01
CA SER A 440 -10.65 30.88 -10.78
C SER A 440 -10.73 30.07 -12.07
N GLN A 441 -9.72 29.25 -12.34
CA GLN A 441 -9.62 28.44 -13.55
C GLN A 441 -9.92 26.94 -13.29
N LEU A 442 -10.58 26.61 -12.17
CA LEU A 442 -10.82 25.21 -11.77
C LEU A 442 -11.71 24.43 -12.76
N ASP A 443 -12.68 25.09 -13.40
CA ASP A 443 -13.52 24.46 -14.45
C ASP A 443 -12.67 23.95 -15.62
N TYR A 444 -11.62 24.70 -16.03
CA TYR A 444 -10.69 24.24 -17.07
C TYR A 444 -9.97 22.95 -16.65
N LEU A 445 -9.64 22.77 -15.36
CA LEU A 445 -8.99 21.53 -14.89
C LEU A 445 -9.90 20.31 -15.01
N ARG A 446 -11.19 20.46 -14.68
CA ARG A 446 -12.16 19.37 -14.86
C ARG A 446 -12.36 19.04 -16.32
N ARG A 447 -12.54 20.05 -17.18
CA ARG A 447 -12.65 19.86 -18.64
C ARG A 447 -11.40 19.22 -19.22
N LEU A 448 -10.23 19.62 -18.73
CA LEU A 448 -8.96 19.01 -19.11
C LEU A 448 -8.90 17.53 -18.71
N ALA A 449 -9.29 17.21 -17.47
CA ALA A 449 -9.34 15.83 -17.01
C ALA A 449 -10.32 14.97 -17.81
N ASP A 450 -11.50 15.51 -18.17
CA ASP A 450 -12.46 14.85 -19.04
C ASP A 450 -11.94 14.67 -20.46
N HIS A 451 -11.26 15.68 -21.01
CA HIS A 451 -10.65 15.61 -22.33
C HIS A 451 -9.58 14.51 -22.40
N ILE A 452 -8.66 14.46 -21.42
CA ILE A 452 -7.63 13.42 -21.35
C ILE A 452 -8.27 12.03 -21.20
N ALA A 453 -9.31 11.90 -20.38
CA ALA A 453 -10.04 10.64 -20.24
C ALA A 453 -10.75 10.23 -21.55
N SER A 454 -11.25 11.19 -22.32
CA SER A 454 -11.89 10.94 -23.62
C SER A 454 -10.89 10.49 -24.69
N GLU A 455 -9.71 11.09 -24.72
CA GLU A 455 -8.58 10.70 -25.60
C GLU A 455 -8.10 9.28 -25.27
N ASP A 456 -7.85 8.98 -23.99
CA ASP A 456 -7.48 7.64 -23.54
C ASP A 456 -8.53 6.58 -23.92
N ALA A 457 -9.82 6.91 -23.78
CA ALA A 457 -10.90 6.04 -24.22
C ALA A 457 -10.95 5.86 -25.75
N ALA A 458 -10.61 6.89 -26.52
CA ALA A 458 -10.55 6.81 -27.98
C ALA A 458 -9.45 5.85 -28.44
N TYR A 459 -8.20 6.02 -27.97
CA TYR A 459 -7.09 5.11 -28.32
C TYR A 459 -7.43 3.64 -28.02
N ARG A 460 -8.07 3.38 -26.88
CA ARG A 460 -8.46 2.01 -26.49
C ARG A 460 -9.57 1.44 -27.36
N ARG A 461 -10.55 2.26 -27.79
CA ARG A 461 -11.60 1.83 -28.72
C ARG A 461 -11.02 1.42 -30.07
N ASP A 462 -9.96 2.09 -30.50
CA ASP A 462 -9.26 1.80 -31.76
C ASP A 462 -8.32 0.58 -31.65
N GLY A 463 -8.25 -0.07 -30.49
CA GLY A 463 -7.38 -1.22 -30.24
C GLY A 463 -5.90 -0.85 -30.08
N GLU A 464 -5.60 0.44 -29.90
CA GLU A 464 -4.28 0.94 -29.61
C GLU A 464 -4.00 1.00 -28.11
N SER A 465 -2.73 1.25 -27.78
CA SER A 465 -2.32 1.44 -26.40
C SER A 465 -2.78 2.79 -25.85
N GLY A 466 -3.56 2.76 -24.76
CA GLY A 466 -3.99 3.98 -24.07
C GLY A 466 -2.87 4.70 -23.31
N ILE A 467 -3.27 5.65 -22.47
CA ILE A 467 -2.38 6.41 -21.59
C ILE A 467 -2.01 5.53 -20.39
N GLY A 468 -0.74 5.22 -20.21
CA GLY A 468 -0.24 4.41 -19.08
C GLY A 468 0.12 5.24 -17.86
N ALA A 469 0.64 6.45 -18.07
CA ALA A 469 1.05 7.36 -17.00
C ALA A 469 0.74 8.82 -17.35
N ILE A 470 0.51 9.62 -16.31
CA ILE A 470 0.23 11.05 -16.39
C ILE A 470 1.26 11.80 -15.55
N GLY A 471 2.06 12.64 -16.21
CA GLY A 471 3.06 13.52 -15.60
C GLY A 471 2.50 14.91 -15.39
N ILE A 472 2.60 15.43 -14.17
CA ILE A 472 2.21 16.81 -13.85
C ILE A 472 3.49 17.59 -13.61
N LEU A 473 3.76 18.51 -14.53
CA LEU A 473 4.98 19.30 -14.59
C LEU A 473 4.60 20.75 -14.31
N GLY A 474 5.37 21.44 -13.50
CA GLY A 474 5.05 22.83 -13.13
C GLY A 474 6.03 23.36 -12.11
N VAL A 475 6.03 24.68 -11.95
CA VAL A 475 6.86 25.37 -10.97
C VAL A 475 6.05 25.57 -9.68
N ASP A 476 4.75 25.86 -9.79
CA ASP A 476 3.88 26.13 -8.65
C ASP A 476 3.32 24.83 -8.03
N ALA A 477 3.61 24.58 -6.75
CA ALA A 477 3.12 23.38 -6.09
C ALA A 477 1.62 23.44 -5.73
N TYR A 478 1.02 24.62 -5.60
CA TYR A 478 -0.43 24.74 -5.37
C TYR A 478 -1.20 24.26 -6.60
N ASP A 479 -0.78 24.71 -7.78
CA ASP A 479 -1.35 24.28 -9.05
C ASP A 479 -1.19 22.78 -9.27
N LYS A 480 0.01 22.22 -9.00
CA LYS A 480 0.24 20.76 -9.08
C LYS A 480 -0.78 19.96 -8.27
N LEU A 481 -1.08 20.40 -7.05
CA LEU A 481 -2.03 19.71 -6.16
C LEU A 481 -3.46 19.78 -6.70
N LEU A 482 -3.89 20.92 -7.23
CA LEU A 482 -5.20 21.10 -7.85
C LEU A 482 -5.36 20.22 -9.11
N VAL A 483 -4.36 20.24 -9.98
CA VAL A 483 -4.31 19.40 -11.19
C VAL A 483 -4.37 17.91 -10.81
N LEU A 484 -3.59 17.49 -9.82
CA LEU A 484 -3.59 16.11 -9.34
C LEU A 484 -4.96 15.70 -8.76
N GLN A 485 -5.62 16.59 -8.02
CA GLN A 485 -6.95 16.36 -7.46
C GLN A 485 -8.00 16.16 -8.55
N ALA A 486 -8.01 17.02 -9.57
CA ALA A 486 -8.93 16.91 -10.70
C ALA A 486 -8.72 15.59 -11.48
N LEU A 487 -7.47 15.25 -11.79
CA LEU A 487 -7.15 14.06 -12.57
C LEU A 487 -7.41 12.76 -11.80
N LYS A 488 -6.97 12.65 -10.54
CA LYS A 488 -7.21 11.44 -9.74
C LYS A 488 -8.68 11.20 -9.44
N SER A 489 -9.48 12.27 -9.33
CA SER A 489 -10.94 12.12 -9.24
C SER A 489 -11.52 11.47 -10.49
N ARG A 490 -11.04 11.85 -11.68
CA ARG A 490 -11.56 11.37 -12.97
C ARG A 490 -10.96 10.06 -13.48
N MET A 491 -9.68 9.84 -13.21
CA MET A 491 -8.85 8.71 -13.67
C MET A 491 -8.03 8.14 -12.51
N PRO A 492 -8.67 7.51 -11.50
CA PRO A 492 -8.01 7.07 -10.27
C PRO A 492 -7.05 5.88 -10.47
N TYR A 493 -7.17 5.13 -11.57
CA TYR A 493 -6.39 3.92 -11.85
C TYR A 493 -5.07 4.19 -12.60
N LYS A 494 -4.79 5.46 -12.94
CA LYS A 494 -3.59 5.85 -13.69
C LYS A 494 -2.37 6.00 -12.79
N LEU A 495 -1.20 5.76 -13.37
CA LEU A 495 0.07 6.08 -12.72
C LEU A 495 0.33 7.59 -12.83
N TYR A 496 0.66 8.23 -11.71
CA TYR A 496 0.96 9.65 -11.66
C TYR A 496 2.41 9.89 -11.29
N PHE A 497 3.03 10.88 -11.94
CA PHE A 497 4.37 11.31 -11.57
C PHE A 497 4.54 12.83 -11.67
N SER A 498 5.55 13.36 -10.98
CA SER A 498 5.94 14.77 -11.00
C SER A 498 7.44 14.91 -10.73
N THR A 499 7.96 16.13 -10.87
CA THR A 499 9.30 16.53 -10.41
C THR A 499 9.24 17.22 -9.06
N ASP A 500 10.37 17.15 -8.36
CA ASP A 500 10.68 17.76 -7.06
C ASP A 500 9.89 17.22 -5.87
N LEU A 501 10.50 17.33 -4.68
CA LEU A 501 9.83 17.03 -3.42
C LEU A 501 9.37 18.35 -2.79
N ASP A 502 8.12 18.43 -2.36
CA ASP A 502 7.61 19.54 -1.56
C ASP A 502 6.77 19.02 -0.39
N ALA A 503 7.12 19.41 0.83
CA ALA A 503 6.42 19.02 2.05
C ALA A 503 4.92 19.37 2.03
N ARG A 504 4.48 20.33 1.20
CA ARG A 504 3.05 20.62 0.94
C ARG A 504 2.28 19.37 0.46
N MET A 505 2.94 18.47 -0.28
CA MET A 505 2.34 17.22 -0.74
C MET A 505 2.01 16.24 0.39
N LEU A 506 2.64 16.39 1.57
CA LEU A 506 2.38 15.56 2.75
C LEU A 506 1.36 16.17 3.72
N GLN A 507 0.81 17.35 3.41
CA GLN A 507 -0.15 18.02 4.29
C GLN A 507 -1.48 17.24 4.40
N ARG A 508 -2.14 17.40 5.55
CA ARG A 508 -3.46 16.80 5.81
C ARG A 508 -4.49 17.36 4.85
N GLY A 509 -5.22 16.47 4.18
CA GLY A 509 -6.13 16.80 3.09
C GLY A 509 -5.54 16.52 1.71
N GLN A 510 -4.25 16.79 1.51
CA GLN A 510 -3.56 16.56 0.24
C GLN A 510 -2.90 15.18 0.17
N ALA A 511 -2.46 14.63 1.30
CA ALA A 511 -1.79 13.32 1.40
C ALA A 511 -2.59 12.16 0.78
N GLN A 512 -3.93 12.20 0.82
CA GLN A 512 -4.77 11.17 0.18
C GLN A 512 -4.68 11.23 -1.35
N THR A 513 -4.62 12.44 -1.90
CA THR A 513 -4.48 12.71 -3.33
C THR A 513 -3.05 12.47 -3.80
N THR A 514 -2.03 12.80 -3.01
CA THR A 514 -0.62 12.66 -3.41
C THR A 514 -0.06 11.26 -3.22
N ARG A 515 -0.73 10.37 -2.49
CA ARG A 515 -0.25 9.00 -2.28
C ARG A 515 -0.10 8.19 -3.58
N ASN A 516 0.94 7.34 -3.63
CA ASN A 516 1.38 6.59 -4.81
C ASN A 516 1.79 7.50 -5.99
N LEU A 517 2.12 8.78 -5.72
CA LEU A 517 2.75 9.68 -6.69
C LEU A 517 4.25 9.39 -6.74
N ILE A 518 4.79 9.22 -7.96
CA ILE A 518 6.22 9.02 -8.20
C ILE A 518 6.88 10.38 -8.43
N LEU A 519 7.97 10.65 -7.74
CA LEU A 519 8.68 11.92 -7.79
C LEU A 519 10.15 11.68 -8.16
N ALA A 520 10.63 12.39 -9.19
CA ALA A 520 12.07 12.52 -9.44
C ALA A 520 12.55 13.82 -8.79
N ALA A 521 13.60 13.73 -7.98
CA ALA A 521 14.15 14.90 -7.32
C ALA A 521 15.69 14.90 -7.32
N PRO A 522 16.32 16.07 -7.43
CA PRO A 522 17.77 16.20 -7.33
C PRO A 522 18.28 15.80 -5.94
N TYR A 523 17.45 16.06 -4.92
CA TYR A 523 17.77 15.81 -3.53
C TYR A 523 16.53 15.34 -2.73
N GLY A 524 16.72 14.45 -1.75
CA GLY A 524 15.81 14.29 -0.63
C GLY A 524 15.71 15.53 0.28
N LEU A 525 14.72 15.51 1.18
CA LEU A 525 14.52 16.57 2.20
C LEU A 525 15.59 16.56 3.31
N THR A 526 16.37 15.48 3.40
CA THR A 526 17.49 15.33 4.32
C THR A 526 18.76 15.01 3.55
N LEU A 527 19.82 15.73 3.86
CA LEU A 527 21.18 15.46 3.39
C LEU A 527 21.91 14.59 4.41
N THR A 528 23.16 14.22 4.11
CA THR A 528 23.98 13.48 5.06
C THR A 528 24.16 14.27 6.36
N ARG A 529 24.08 13.58 7.50
CA ARG A 529 24.23 14.21 8.83
C ARG A 529 25.55 14.97 8.97
N ALA A 530 26.60 14.52 8.29
CA ALA A 530 27.90 15.20 8.31
C ALA A 530 27.84 16.62 7.73
N LEU A 531 26.96 16.84 6.74
CA LEU A 531 26.80 18.12 6.06
C LEU A 531 25.71 18.98 6.71
N GLN A 532 24.55 18.38 7.02
CA GLN A 532 23.39 19.11 7.54
C GLN A 532 23.47 19.41 9.05
N GLN A 533 24.24 18.61 9.80
CA GLN A 533 24.51 18.78 11.23
C GLN A 533 23.22 18.85 12.07
N ASP A 534 22.93 19.99 12.68
CA ASP A 534 21.78 20.25 13.55
C ASP A 534 20.66 21.05 12.86
N VAL A 535 20.81 21.33 11.56
CA VAL A 535 19.75 21.93 10.73
C VAL A 535 18.63 20.89 10.52
N PRO A 536 17.36 21.23 10.77
CA PRO A 536 16.26 20.29 10.55
C PRO A 536 16.07 19.97 9.06
N PRO A 537 15.33 18.88 8.72
CA PRO A 537 14.98 18.55 7.35
C PRO A 537 14.36 19.74 6.59
N PHE A 538 14.78 19.92 5.34
CA PHE A 538 14.27 20.97 4.47
C PHE A 538 12.84 20.67 4.01
N ARG A 539 12.13 21.71 3.58
CA ARG A 539 10.74 21.61 3.12
C ARG A 539 10.61 21.21 1.66
N ASP A 540 11.63 21.48 0.84
CA ASP A 540 11.67 21.05 -0.55
C ASP A 540 13.09 20.62 -0.99
N SER A 541 13.16 19.94 -2.14
CA SER A 541 14.42 19.44 -2.72
C SER A 541 15.34 20.56 -3.22
N LEU A 542 14.78 21.69 -3.66
CA LEU A 542 15.54 22.81 -4.21
C LEU A 542 16.21 23.65 -3.10
N GLN A 543 15.64 23.67 -1.91
CA GLN A 543 16.16 24.28 -0.70
C GLN A 543 17.46 23.59 -0.28
N SER A 544 17.51 22.26 -0.38
CA SER A 544 18.76 21.48 -0.24
C SER A 544 19.82 21.92 -1.24
N ALA A 545 19.44 22.19 -2.50
CA ALA A 545 20.36 22.67 -3.54
C ALA A 545 20.93 24.05 -3.23
N VAL A 546 20.09 24.99 -2.74
CA VAL A 546 20.51 26.33 -2.30
C VAL A 546 21.50 26.23 -1.15
N PHE A 547 21.23 25.39 -0.16
CA PHE A 547 22.11 25.14 0.97
C PHE A 547 23.50 24.65 0.49
N ILE A 548 23.53 23.69 -0.45
CA ILE A 548 24.77 23.18 -1.05
C ILE A 548 25.50 24.27 -1.85
N SER A 549 24.77 25.10 -2.60
CA SER A 549 25.33 26.25 -3.33
C SER A 549 26.05 27.24 -2.41
N VAL A 550 25.48 27.56 -1.26
CA VAL A 550 26.10 28.46 -0.28
C VAL A 550 27.36 27.84 0.31
N LEU A 551 27.32 26.56 0.68
CA LEU A 551 28.51 25.85 1.15
C LEU A 551 29.61 25.81 0.07
N ALA A 552 29.27 25.55 -1.19
CA ALA A 552 30.22 25.57 -2.30
C ALA A 552 30.80 26.97 -2.55
N ALA A 553 29.99 28.02 -2.42
CA ALA A 553 30.41 29.42 -2.60
C ALA A 553 31.38 29.87 -1.48
N LEU A 554 31.15 29.42 -0.25
CA LEU A 554 31.98 29.74 0.91
C LEU A 554 33.22 28.83 1.04
N ALA A 555 33.25 27.71 0.30
CA ALA A 555 34.38 26.79 0.35
C ALA A 555 35.68 27.44 -0.20
N PRO A 556 36.83 27.25 0.45
CA PRO A 556 38.12 27.91 0.15
C PRO A 556 38.89 27.35 -1.06
N GLN A 557 38.35 26.32 -1.74
CA GLN A 557 38.93 25.74 -2.96
C GLN A 557 38.73 26.66 -4.17
N SER A 558 39.51 26.48 -5.24
CA SER A 558 39.32 27.25 -6.48
C SER A 558 38.01 26.88 -7.18
N PHE A 559 37.48 27.78 -8.00
CA PHE A 559 36.26 27.53 -8.77
C PHE A 559 36.35 26.26 -9.63
N ASP A 560 37.48 26.02 -10.30
CA ASP A 560 37.65 24.83 -11.14
C ASP A 560 37.68 23.54 -10.33
N ALA A 561 38.26 23.55 -9.13
CA ALA A 561 38.24 22.40 -8.23
C ALA A 561 36.81 22.11 -7.73
N LYS A 562 36.04 23.16 -7.42
CA LYS A 562 34.61 23.05 -7.10
C LYS A 562 33.84 22.48 -8.29
N ARG A 563 34.01 23.03 -9.50
CA ARG A 563 33.33 22.60 -10.72
C ARG A 563 33.61 21.13 -11.05
N ALA A 564 34.87 20.70 -10.95
CA ALA A 564 35.24 19.30 -11.20
C ALA A 564 34.56 18.32 -10.24
N LYS A 565 34.31 18.73 -8.99
CA LYS A 565 33.63 17.92 -7.98
C LYS A 565 32.11 17.81 -8.23
N PHE A 566 31.51 18.78 -8.90
CA PHE A 566 30.08 18.80 -9.26
C PHE A 566 29.83 18.32 -10.71
N ASP A 567 30.85 17.84 -11.43
CA ASP A 567 30.71 17.29 -12.78
C ASP A 567 30.07 15.89 -12.74
N TYR A 568 28.84 15.77 -13.21
CA TYR A 568 28.05 14.53 -13.29
C TYR A 568 28.77 13.39 -14.03
N SER A 569 29.63 13.71 -15.00
CA SER A 569 30.31 12.69 -15.80
C SER A 569 31.45 11.99 -15.05
N LYS A 570 31.96 12.62 -13.98
CA LYS A 570 33.18 12.19 -13.27
C LYS A 570 32.97 11.98 -11.78
N SER A 571 31.96 12.61 -11.19
CA SER A 571 31.74 12.66 -9.75
C SER A 571 30.43 11.99 -9.34
N GLU A 572 30.49 11.08 -8.38
CA GLU A 572 29.33 10.43 -7.76
C GLU A 572 28.62 11.32 -6.71
N LEU A 573 29.06 12.57 -6.56
CA LEU A 573 28.61 13.47 -5.50
C LEU A 573 27.11 13.84 -5.62
N LEU A 574 26.66 14.12 -6.85
CA LEU A 574 25.29 14.46 -7.17
C LEU A 574 24.53 13.19 -7.53
N SER A 575 23.66 12.73 -6.65
CA SER A 575 22.90 11.50 -6.83
C SER A 575 21.41 11.76 -6.72
N PRO A 576 20.75 12.16 -7.82
CA PRO A 576 19.31 12.28 -7.83
C PRO A 576 18.62 10.96 -7.49
N GLY A 577 17.38 11.07 -7.00
CA GLY A 577 16.61 9.95 -6.48
C GLY A 577 15.20 9.92 -7.02
N ILE A 578 14.62 8.72 -7.03
CA ILE A 578 13.19 8.50 -7.23
C ILE A 578 12.57 8.27 -5.87
N TYR A 579 11.41 8.88 -5.64
CA TYR A 579 10.65 8.78 -4.41
C TYR A 579 9.20 8.41 -4.73
N GLU A 580 8.55 7.71 -3.82
CA GLU A 580 7.12 7.47 -3.85
C GLU A 580 6.47 8.03 -2.58
N VAL A 581 5.33 8.71 -2.74
CA VAL A 581 4.61 9.28 -1.60
C VAL A 581 3.85 8.18 -0.86
N GLY A 582 4.33 7.85 0.35
CA GLY A 582 3.70 6.93 1.29
C GLY A 582 2.93 7.63 2.41
N ILE A 583 2.47 6.86 3.40
CA ILE A 583 1.73 7.37 4.56
C ILE A 583 2.65 8.13 5.53
N SER A 584 3.90 7.69 5.71
CA SER A 584 4.84 8.36 6.64
C SER A 584 5.59 9.53 6.01
N GLY A 585 5.65 9.61 4.67
CA GLY A 585 6.39 10.65 3.95
C GLY A 585 6.85 10.21 2.56
N PHE A 586 7.92 10.84 2.07
CA PHE A 586 8.57 10.47 0.82
C PHE A 586 9.47 9.25 1.01
N ILE A 587 9.13 8.14 0.36
CA ILE A 587 9.87 6.89 0.45
C ILE A 587 10.82 6.78 -0.74
N PRO A 588 12.15 6.73 -0.53
CA PRO A 588 13.08 6.57 -1.64
C PRO A 588 12.98 5.18 -2.26
N LEU A 589 12.97 5.12 -3.60
CA LEU A 589 13.00 3.88 -4.38
C LEU A 589 14.42 3.61 -4.88
N ALA A 590 14.82 2.35 -4.89
CA ALA A 590 16.13 1.97 -5.42
C ALA A 590 16.15 2.10 -6.95
N THR A 591 17.13 2.80 -7.50
CA THR A 591 17.33 2.95 -8.95
C THR A 591 18.65 2.31 -9.38
N ARG A 592 18.83 2.08 -10.68
CA ARG A 592 20.11 1.57 -11.21
C ARG A 592 21.25 2.55 -10.95
N LEU A 593 21.00 3.85 -11.10
CA LEU A 593 21.91 4.94 -10.70
C LEU A 593 22.13 5.02 -9.18
N GLY A 594 21.16 4.61 -8.37
CA GLY A 594 21.31 4.53 -6.92
C GLY A 594 22.24 3.39 -6.48
N ALA A 595 22.32 2.31 -7.25
CA ALA A 595 23.16 1.15 -6.92
C ALA A 595 24.67 1.44 -7.04
N SER A 596 25.06 2.45 -7.83
CA SER A 596 26.46 2.92 -7.91
C SER A 596 26.84 3.88 -6.77
N ARG A 597 25.94 4.20 -5.84
CA ARG A 597 26.26 5.09 -4.71
C ARG A 597 27.29 4.44 -3.78
N PRO A 598 28.24 5.21 -3.23
CA PRO A 598 29.16 4.70 -2.22
C PRO A 598 28.39 4.26 -0.96
N THR A 599 28.85 3.18 -0.34
CA THR A 599 28.21 2.61 0.86
C THR A 599 28.30 3.51 2.09
N SER A 600 29.20 4.50 2.08
CA SER A 600 29.38 5.50 3.13
C SER A 600 29.70 6.87 2.53
N CYS A 601 29.04 7.92 3.04
CA CYS A 601 29.33 9.31 2.66
C CYS A 601 30.57 9.89 3.36
N GLN A 602 31.14 9.19 4.34
CA GLN A 602 32.29 9.67 5.08
C GLN A 602 33.51 9.89 4.17
N ALA A 603 34.27 10.94 4.46
CA ALA A 603 35.57 11.18 3.84
C ALA A 603 36.52 9.99 4.14
N PRO A 604 37.39 9.59 3.21
CA PRO A 604 38.34 8.50 3.42
C PRO A 604 39.26 8.79 4.63
N THR A 605 39.01 8.10 5.73
CA THR A 605 39.78 8.18 6.97
C THR A 605 41.12 7.49 6.81
N GLN A 606 42.18 8.23 6.47
CA GLN A 606 43.55 8.05 7.02
C GLN A 606 44.62 8.97 6.39
N ALA A 607 44.46 9.46 5.15
CA ALA A 607 45.53 10.24 4.48
C ALA A 607 45.28 11.75 4.38
N GLN A 608 44.09 12.26 4.74
CA GLN A 608 43.71 13.68 4.58
C GLN A 608 43.57 14.45 5.90
N SER A 609 43.54 13.75 7.04
CA SER A 609 43.56 14.39 8.38
C SER A 609 44.87 15.14 8.65
N GLU A 610 45.95 14.80 7.95
CA GLU A 610 47.26 15.47 8.04
C GLU A 610 47.33 16.76 7.20
N ARG A 611 46.27 17.14 6.46
CA ARG A 611 46.23 18.34 5.59
C ARG A 611 45.18 19.38 6.01
N GLY A 612 44.70 19.32 7.24
CA GLY A 612 43.73 20.29 7.78
C GLY A 612 42.31 20.23 7.17
N VAL A 613 41.94 19.14 6.49
CA VAL A 613 40.59 19.00 5.89
C VAL A 613 39.63 18.40 6.91
N LEU A 614 38.66 19.19 7.35
CA LEU A 614 37.61 18.74 8.28
C LEU A 614 36.77 17.62 7.63
N PRO A 615 36.46 16.53 8.34
CA PRO A 615 35.67 15.40 7.79
C PRO A 615 34.23 15.77 7.39
N HIS A 616 33.79 16.99 7.71
CA HIS A 616 32.48 17.56 7.40
C HIS A 616 32.50 18.55 6.21
N ASP A 617 33.67 18.80 5.60
CA ASP A 617 33.79 19.70 4.44
C ASP A 617 33.12 19.07 3.20
N LEU A 618 32.24 19.84 2.55
CA LEU A 618 31.54 19.50 1.31
C LEU A 618 32.48 18.90 0.26
N MET A 619 33.68 19.46 0.14
CA MET A 619 34.65 19.05 -0.88
C MET A 619 35.34 17.70 -0.57
N ALA A 620 35.34 17.28 0.69
CA ALA A 620 35.92 16.02 1.16
C ALA A 620 34.92 14.84 1.11
N LEU A 621 33.62 15.13 1.17
CA LEU A 621 32.57 14.11 1.17
C LEU A 621 32.50 13.33 -0.16
N ARG A 622 32.06 12.08 -0.07
CA ARG A 622 31.83 11.20 -1.23
C ARG A 622 30.41 11.31 -1.78
N CYS A 623 29.43 11.50 -0.90
CA CYS A 623 28.04 11.75 -1.27
C CYS A 623 27.44 12.86 -0.40
N LEU A 624 26.43 13.54 -0.95
CA LEU A 624 25.68 14.59 -0.27
C LEU A 624 24.49 14.03 0.53
N GLN A 625 24.10 12.80 0.24
CA GLN A 625 22.93 12.15 0.81
C GLN A 625 23.27 10.76 1.28
N ASP A 626 22.85 10.46 2.50
CA ASP A 626 22.97 9.11 3.02
C ASP A 626 22.24 8.12 2.09
N PRO A 627 22.78 6.91 1.90
CA PRO A 627 22.14 5.91 1.07
C PRO A 627 20.74 5.63 1.59
N SER A 628 19.79 5.49 0.67
CA SER A 628 18.41 5.20 1.00
C SER A 628 18.33 3.92 1.85
N PRO A 629 17.47 3.89 2.87
CA PRO A 629 17.25 2.67 3.62
C PRO A 629 16.79 1.56 2.65
N PRO A 630 17.11 0.29 2.93
CA PRO A 630 16.67 -0.80 2.09
C PRO A 630 15.14 -0.80 1.97
N PRO A 631 14.57 -1.23 0.83
CA PRO A 631 13.14 -1.21 0.56
C PRO A 631 12.36 -2.28 1.37
N TYR A 632 12.95 -2.78 2.45
CA TYR A 632 12.42 -3.79 3.34
C TYR A 632 12.95 -3.54 4.75
N PRO A 633 12.21 -3.93 5.80
CA PRO A 633 12.65 -3.74 7.18
C PRO A 633 13.91 -4.56 7.47
N GLU A 634 14.99 -3.89 7.86
CA GLU A 634 16.18 -4.56 8.40
C GLU A 634 16.30 -4.35 9.90
N PRO A 635 16.61 -5.42 10.67
CA PRO A 635 16.93 -5.27 12.07
C PRO A 635 18.23 -4.48 12.16
N SER A 636 18.22 -3.47 13.02
CA SER A 636 19.42 -2.68 13.34
C SER A 636 20.58 -3.59 13.70
N GLN A 637 21.81 -3.16 13.41
CA GLN A 637 23.00 -3.94 13.74
C GLN A 637 23.02 -4.32 15.23
N SER A 638 22.58 -3.44 16.13
CA SER A 638 22.47 -3.71 17.56
C SER A 638 21.44 -4.79 17.90
N LEU A 639 20.26 -4.80 17.24
CA LEU A 639 19.30 -5.89 17.38
C LEU A 639 19.85 -7.20 16.85
N ARG A 640 20.57 -7.17 15.72
CA ARG A 640 21.21 -8.34 15.15
C ARG A 640 22.27 -8.91 16.07
N GLU A 641 23.13 -8.07 16.65
CA GLU A 641 24.15 -8.48 17.63
C GLU A 641 23.51 -8.99 18.94
N ARG A 642 22.47 -8.34 19.46
CA ARG A 642 21.71 -8.84 20.62
C ARG A 642 21.05 -10.18 20.34
N PHE A 643 20.48 -10.33 19.15
CA PHE A 643 19.87 -11.59 18.72
C PHE A 643 20.92 -12.69 18.59
N LYS A 644 22.07 -12.42 17.95
CA LYS A 644 23.20 -13.34 17.89
C LYS A 644 23.72 -13.72 19.28
N HIS A 645 23.84 -12.75 20.19
CA HIS A 645 24.29 -12.97 21.57
C HIS A 645 23.28 -13.81 22.37
N SER A 646 21.99 -13.54 22.23
CA SER A 646 20.93 -14.36 22.84
C SER A 646 20.92 -15.77 22.23
N GLN A 647 21.08 -15.89 20.92
CA GLN A 647 21.19 -17.16 20.23
C GLN A 647 22.42 -17.95 20.69
N SER A 648 23.58 -17.30 20.90
CA SER A 648 24.77 -17.96 21.45
C SER A 648 24.59 -18.37 22.91
N PHE A 649 23.83 -17.60 23.71
CA PHE A 649 23.52 -17.92 25.10
C PHE A 649 22.63 -19.17 25.24
N PHE A 650 21.62 -19.31 24.37
CA PHE A 650 20.80 -20.53 24.30
C PHE A 650 21.56 -21.75 23.74
N TRP A 651 22.75 -21.54 23.18
CA TRP A 651 23.55 -22.54 22.45
C TRP A 651 24.94 -22.72 23.04
N ALA A 652 25.07 -22.77 24.37
CA ALA A 652 26.20 -23.48 24.97
C ALA A 652 26.15 -24.94 24.48
N GLY A 653 27.00 -25.24 23.49
CA GLY A 653 26.96 -26.42 22.61
C GLY A 653 26.94 -27.84 23.22
N PRO A 654 27.22 -28.10 24.51
CA PRO A 654 27.12 -29.46 25.05
C PRO A 654 25.68 -29.96 25.24
N LEU A 655 24.73 -29.09 25.60
CA LEU A 655 23.45 -29.52 26.17
C LEU A 655 22.43 -30.00 25.11
N THR A 656 22.47 -29.44 23.92
CA THR A 656 21.64 -29.88 22.79
C THR A 656 22.18 -31.16 22.15
N LEU A 657 23.50 -31.30 22.08
CA LEU A 657 24.19 -32.51 21.64
C LEU A 657 23.94 -33.68 22.60
N THR A 658 23.97 -33.45 23.91
CA THR A 658 23.61 -34.47 24.90
C THR A 658 22.14 -34.83 24.85
N LEU A 659 21.21 -33.87 24.71
CA LEU A 659 19.78 -34.18 24.59
C LEU A 659 19.43 -34.96 23.31
N LEU A 660 20.05 -34.64 22.17
CA LEU A 660 19.89 -35.42 20.92
C LEU A 660 20.49 -36.82 21.03
N SER A 661 21.63 -36.95 21.71
CA SER A 661 22.30 -38.25 21.96
C SER A 661 21.50 -39.11 22.94
N ILE A 662 20.97 -38.51 24.01
CA ILE A 662 20.10 -39.17 24.99
C ILE A 662 18.77 -39.59 24.34
N ALA A 663 18.19 -38.73 23.49
CA ALA A 663 16.99 -39.08 22.72
C ALA A 663 17.25 -40.24 21.76
N ALA A 664 18.39 -40.25 21.05
CA ALA A 664 18.81 -41.36 20.18
C ALA A 664 19.08 -42.65 20.98
N PHE A 665 19.64 -42.54 22.19
CA PHE A 665 19.92 -43.69 23.07
C PHE A 665 18.65 -44.31 23.66
N ILE A 666 17.71 -43.49 24.14
CA ILE A 666 16.39 -43.95 24.62
C ILE A 666 15.61 -44.61 23.46
N LEU A 667 15.85 -44.18 22.23
CA LEU A 667 15.23 -44.72 21.02
C LEU A 667 15.79 -46.09 20.60
N TRP A 668 17.11 -46.27 20.69
CA TRP A 668 17.74 -47.58 20.55
C TRP A 668 17.10 -48.57 21.54
N TRP A 669 17.07 -48.19 22.82
CA TRP A 669 16.55 -49.03 23.89
C TRP A 669 15.09 -49.46 23.67
N ARG A 670 14.25 -48.58 23.12
CA ARG A 670 12.81 -48.85 22.95
C ARG A 670 12.47 -49.70 21.73
N ILE A 671 13.39 -49.81 20.76
CA ILE A 671 13.26 -50.70 19.59
C ILE A 671 13.62 -52.15 19.96
N GLU A 672 14.42 -52.36 21.00
CA GLU A 672 14.83 -53.66 21.55
C GLU A 672 13.98 -54.15 22.76
N GLY A 673 12.82 -53.54 23.03
CA GLY A 673 11.87 -54.04 24.04
C GLY A 673 11.28 -55.42 23.68
N PRO A 674 10.91 -56.25 24.68
CA PRO A 674 10.88 -57.71 24.59
C PRO A 674 10.01 -58.21 23.44
N GLN A 675 10.59 -59.13 22.66
CA GLN A 675 9.98 -59.78 21.53
C GLN A 675 8.84 -60.69 21.99
N ASP A 676 7.58 -60.28 21.81
CA ASP A 676 6.48 -61.22 21.71
C ASP A 676 6.42 -61.77 20.27
N GLU A 677 6.53 -63.10 20.18
CA GLU A 677 7.05 -63.88 19.06
C GLU A 677 6.06 -64.09 17.89
N HIS A 678 5.09 -63.20 17.64
CA HIS A 678 3.98 -63.49 16.72
C HIS A 678 3.71 -62.52 15.55
N ASP A 679 4.59 -61.58 15.18
CA ASP A 679 4.29 -60.72 14.03
C ASP A 679 5.51 -60.15 13.27
N THR A 680 6.24 -61.01 12.54
CA THR A 680 7.45 -60.64 11.77
C THR A 680 7.18 -59.74 10.56
N ARG A 681 5.93 -59.67 10.06
CA ARG A 681 5.59 -58.89 8.84
C ARG A 681 5.43 -57.38 9.05
N LEU A 682 5.37 -56.88 10.30
CA LEU A 682 5.18 -55.45 10.60
C LEU A 682 6.36 -54.79 11.35
N ALA A 683 7.44 -55.52 11.65
CA ALA A 683 8.55 -55.02 12.46
C ALA A 683 9.26 -53.80 11.84
N TRP A 684 9.59 -53.85 10.54
CA TRP A 684 10.26 -52.73 9.84
C TRP A 684 9.37 -51.47 9.74
N VAL A 685 8.05 -51.65 9.60
CA VAL A 685 7.09 -50.54 9.47
C VAL A 685 6.92 -49.77 10.79
N ARG A 686 7.22 -50.38 11.95
CA ARG A 686 7.17 -49.71 13.26
C ARG A 686 8.28 -48.66 13.45
N GLY A 687 9.41 -48.78 12.77
CA GLY A 687 10.53 -47.83 12.85
C GLY A 687 10.35 -46.56 12.01
N VAL A 688 9.51 -46.58 10.97
CA VAL A 688 9.36 -45.47 10.00
C VAL A 688 8.92 -44.13 10.63
N PRO A 689 7.93 -44.05 11.54
CA PRO A 689 7.55 -42.78 12.14
C PRO A 689 8.68 -42.17 12.98
N ILE A 690 9.43 -43.04 13.66
CA ILE A 690 10.53 -42.69 14.54
C ILE A 690 11.71 -42.12 13.75
N THR A 691 12.09 -42.75 12.64
CA THR A 691 13.16 -42.24 11.76
C THR A 691 12.81 -40.88 11.17
N LEU A 692 11.55 -40.67 10.76
CA LEU A 692 11.07 -39.36 10.27
C LEU A 692 11.18 -38.25 11.33
N PHE A 693 10.86 -38.53 12.60
CA PHE A 693 11.03 -37.55 13.68
C PHE A 693 12.52 -37.26 13.97
N MET A 694 13.40 -38.25 13.87
CA MET A 694 14.84 -38.05 14.04
C MET A 694 15.44 -37.18 12.94
N VAL A 695 15.10 -37.44 11.68
CA VAL A 695 15.54 -36.60 10.56
C VAL A 695 14.95 -35.19 10.69
N ALA A 696 13.72 -35.06 11.19
CA ALA A 696 13.14 -33.75 11.50
C ALA A 696 13.91 -33.03 12.61
N ALA A 697 14.31 -33.70 13.69
CA ALA A 697 15.12 -33.08 14.74
C ALA A 697 16.49 -32.59 14.21
N ALA A 698 17.14 -33.39 13.37
CA ALA A 698 18.39 -33.01 12.72
C ALA A 698 18.21 -31.79 11.78
N CYS A 699 17.17 -31.78 10.95
CA CYS A 699 16.86 -30.63 10.10
C CYS A 699 16.53 -29.38 10.94
N ALA A 700 15.88 -29.52 12.11
CA ALA A 700 15.51 -28.41 12.97
C ALA A 700 16.74 -27.81 13.65
N PHE A 701 17.69 -28.66 14.02
CA PHE A 701 18.99 -28.27 14.52
C PHE A 701 19.78 -27.48 13.46
N ILE A 702 19.84 -27.96 12.22
CA ILE A 702 20.49 -27.24 11.11
C ILE A 702 19.79 -25.91 10.85
N ALA A 703 18.45 -25.90 10.81
CA ALA A 703 17.65 -24.71 10.60
C ALA A 703 17.91 -23.61 11.64
N THR A 704 17.98 -24.00 12.91
CA THR A 704 18.22 -23.08 14.04
C THR A 704 19.68 -22.62 14.13
N ARG A 705 20.64 -23.48 13.72
CA ARG A 705 22.08 -23.16 13.70
C ARG A 705 22.46 -22.15 12.63
N TYR A 706 21.88 -22.28 11.43
CA TYR A 706 22.21 -21.46 10.27
C TYR A 706 21.12 -20.43 9.91
N TRP A 707 19.99 -20.45 10.62
CA TRP A 707 18.83 -19.58 10.38
C TRP A 707 18.31 -19.67 8.94
N HIS A 708 18.14 -20.89 8.42
CA HIS A 708 17.61 -21.14 7.08
C HIS A 708 16.19 -21.73 7.14
N ALA A 709 15.21 -21.02 6.57
CA ALA A 709 13.80 -21.39 6.58
C ALA A 709 13.52 -22.65 5.75
N GLU A 710 14.33 -22.94 4.73
CA GLU A 710 14.22 -24.17 3.92
C GLU A 710 14.27 -25.43 4.80
N PHE A 711 15.19 -25.46 5.77
CA PHE A 711 15.27 -26.56 6.73
C PHE A 711 14.07 -26.60 7.67
N LEU A 712 13.47 -25.47 8.06
CA LEU A 712 12.20 -25.47 8.81
C LEU A 712 11.03 -26.02 8.00
N TRP A 713 11.03 -25.85 6.68
CA TRP A 713 10.04 -26.50 5.82
C TRP A 713 10.24 -28.01 5.79
N PHE A 714 11.48 -28.49 5.66
CA PHE A 714 11.78 -29.93 5.72
C PHE A 714 11.38 -30.53 7.07
N THR A 715 11.65 -29.85 8.19
CA THR A 715 11.26 -30.32 9.53
C THR A 715 9.75 -30.46 9.64
N PHE A 716 9.01 -29.44 9.21
CA PHE A 716 7.56 -29.44 9.26
C PHE A 716 6.96 -30.58 8.43
N VAL A 717 7.44 -30.78 7.20
CA VAL A 717 6.99 -31.86 6.33
C VAL A 717 7.29 -33.23 6.94
N LEU A 718 8.50 -33.44 7.47
CA LEU A 718 8.91 -34.69 8.11
C LEU A 718 8.10 -34.99 9.38
N VAL A 719 7.80 -33.98 10.21
CA VAL A 719 6.93 -34.12 11.39
C VAL A 719 5.51 -34.51 10.96
N LEU A 720 4.97 -33.86 9.93
CA LEU A 720 3.62 -34.14 9.43
C LEU A 720 3.54 -35.57 8.87
N LEU A 721 4.57 -36.02 8.14
CA LEU A 721 4.70 -37.36 7.57
C LEU A 721 4.92 -38.43 8.67
N GLY A 722 5.68 -38.12 9.71
CA GLY A 722 5.86 -38.95 10.90
C GLY A 722 4.55 -39.14 11.68
N ILE A 723 3.75 -38.08 11.80
CA ILE A 723 2.44 -38.14 12.46
C ILE A 723 1.42 -38.89 11.60
N LEU A 724 1.45 -38.72 10.27
CA LEU A 724 0.59 -39.45 9.35
C LEU A 724 0.90 -40.95 9.38
N SER A 725 2.19 -41.32 9.33
CA SER A 725 2.65 -42.71 9.40
C SER A 725 2.35 -43.36 10.75
N SER A 726 2.55 -42.65 11.88
CA SER A 726 2.15 -43.13 13.21
C SER A 726 0.64 -43.39 13.31
N ASN A 727 -0.17 -42.50 12.72
CA ASN A 727 -1.63 -42.67 12.69
C ASN A 727 -2.08 -43.84 11.80
N LEU A 728 -1.44 -44.03 10.64
CA LEU A 728 -1.71 -45.18 9.77
C LEU A 728 -1.34 -46.49 10.46
N LEU A 729 -0.20 -46.52 11.16
CA LEU A 729 0.28 -47.68 11.91
C LEU A 729 -0.60 -48.00 13.14
N ARG A 730 -1.06 -46.99 13.89
CA ARG A 730 -2.06 -47.18 14.98
C ARG A 730 -3.39 -47.67 14.43
N ARG A 731 -3.80 -47.23 13.25
CA ARG A 731 -5.04 -47.70 12.61
C ARG A 731 -4.93 -49.12 12.10
N SER A 732 -3.78 -49.53 11.54
CA SER A 732 -3.58 -50.92 11.10
C SER A 732 -3.51 -51.86 12.29
N THR A 733 -2.76 -51.53 13.34
CA THR A 733 -2.68 -52.33 14.59
C THR A 733 -4.03 -52.41 15.31
N ARG A 734 -4.78 -51.31 15.43
CA ARG A 734 -6.16 -51.35 15.97
C ARG A 734 -7.11 -52.22 15.15
N ARG A 735 -6.99 -52.22 13.81
CA ARG A 735 -7.80 -53.09 12.95
C ARG A 735 -7.45 -54.56 13.11
N LEU A 736 -6.17 -54.87 13.35
CA LEU A 736 -5.69 -56.21 13.64
C LEU A 736 -6.18 -56.69 15.02
N ALA A 737 -6.06 -55.85 16.06
CA ALA A 737 -6.55 -56.15 17.41
C ALA A 737 -8.08 -56.35 17.45
N LEU A 738 -8.85 -55.53 16.72
CA LEU A 738 -10.30 -55.71 16.57
C LEU A 738 -10.70 -56.94 15.74
N ALA A 739 -9.79 -57.50 14.95
CA ALA A 739 -10.01 -58.77 14.25
C ALA A 739 -9.72 -59.98 15.15
N GLN A 740 -8.97 -59.79 16.24
CA GLN A 740 -8.60 -60.83 17.21
C GLN A 740 -9.50 -60.83 18.46
N ASP A 741 -10.02 -59.68 18.92
CA ASP A 741 -10.95 -59.60 20.06
C ASP A 741 -12.18 -58.73 19.76
N ALA A 742 -13.36 -59.33 19.79
CA ALA A 742 -14.64 -58.70 19.41
C ALA A 742 -15.33 -57.87 20.52
N THR A 743 -14.77 -57.78 21.73
CA THR A 743 -15.48 -57.27 22.93
C THR A 743 -14.84 -56.06 23.64
N SER A 744 -13.74 -55.48 23.14
CA SER A 744 -13.10 -54.34 23.83
C SER A 744 -13.71 -52.97 23.46
N SER A 745 -14.13 -52.22 24.48
CA SER A 745 -14.74 -50.89 24.35
C SER A 745 -13.74 -49.81 23.95
N VAL A 746 -14.16 -48.98 23.00
CA VAL A 746 -13.35 -47.92 22.35
C VAL A 746 -13.22 -46.69 23.26
N THR A 747 -12.03 -46.41 23.78
CA THR A 747 -11.68 -45.08 24.32
C THR A 747 -11.15 -44.18 23.18
N PRO A 748 -11.75 -42.99 22.95
CA PRO A 748 -11.25 -42.06 21.95
C PRO A 748 -9.93 -41.45 22.46
N GLY A 749 -8.85 -41.69 21.71
CA GLY A 749 -7.52 -41.19 22.04
C GLY A 749 -7.44 -39.65 22.02
N SER A 750 -6.67 -39.12 22.97
CA SER A 750 -6.49 -37.71 23.38
C SER A 750 -5.92 -36.72 22.34
N TYR A 751 -5.86 -37.07 21.06
CA TYR A 751 -5.42 -36.15 20.01
C TYR A 751 -6.64 -35.47 19.41
N ASP A 752 -7.02 -34.35 20.01
CA ASP A 752 -8.21 -33.63 19.63
C ASP A 752 -8.10 -33.13 18.18
N ALA A 753 -8.98 -33.64 17.34
CA ALA A 753 -8.95 -33.59 15.89
C ALA A 753 -8.96 -32.17 15.29
N TRP A 754 -9.37 -31.18 16.08
CA TRP A 754 -9.71 -29.86 15.60
C TRP A 754 -8.50 -28.92 15.54
N ALA A 755 -7.56 -29.04 16.48
CA ALA A 755 -6.37 -28.18 16.56
C ALA A 755 -5.54 -28.23 15.26
N TRP A 756 -5.46 -29.39 14.62
CA TRP A 756 -4.72 -29.61 13.37
C TRP A 756 -5.15 -28.71 12.21
N TYR A 757 -6.45 -28.43 12.10
CA TYR A 757 -6.98 -27.60 11.00
C TYR A 757 -6.67 -26.12 11.15
N PHE A 758 -6.23 -25.69 12.34
CA PHE A 758 -5.79 -24.32 12.61
C PHE A 758 -4.26 -24.24 12.70
N VAL A 759 -3.62 -25.17 13.41
CA VAL A 759 -2.17 -25.16 13.64
C VAL A 759 -1.39 -25.40 12.35
N VAL A 760 -1.79 -26.35 11.50
CA VAL A 760 -1.09 -26.64 10.24
C VAL A 760 -1.06 -25.41 9.31
N PRO A 761 -2.20 -24.79 8.92
CA PRO A 761 -2.16 -23.62 8.05
C PRO A 761 -1.50 -22.41 8.71
N LEU A 762 -1.61 -22.25 10.04
CA LEU A 762 -0.90 -21.19 10.76
C LEU A 762 0.63 -21.38 10.67
N VAL A 763 1.14 -22.59 10.89
CA VAL A 763 2.57 -22.89 10.77
C VAL A 763 3.03 -22.71 9.32
N VAL A 764 2.27 -23.20 8.33
CA VAL A 764 2.56 -22.99 6.90
C VAL A 764 2.63 -21.49 6.56
N PHE A 765 1.71 -20.69 7.09
CA PHE A 765 1.71 -19.24 6.90
C PHE A 765 2.95 -18.57 7.51
N ILE A 766 3.30 -18.92 8.76
CA ILE A 766 4.49 -18.40 9.43
C ILE A 766 5.76 -18.79 8.68
N LEU A 767 5.89 -20.05 8.25
CA LEU A 767 7.04 -20.53 7.47
C LEU A 767 7.14 -19.84 6.11
N ALA A 768 6.02 -19.54 5.46
CA ALA A 768 6.00 -18.79 4.21
C ALA A 768 6.46 -17.33 4.42
N LEU A 769 6.01 -16.67 5.49
CA LEU A 769 6.48 -15.33 5.84
C LEU A 769 7.97 -15.31 6.19
N MET A 770 8.46 -16.30 6.94
CA MET A 770 9.89 -16.42 7.25
C MET A 770 10.73 -16.63 5.99
N LEU A 771 10.28 -17.50 5.08
CA LEU A 771 10.95 -17.72 3.80
C LEU A 771 10.96 -16.44 2.95
N ALA A 772 9.82 -15.74 2.85
CA ALA A 772 9.73 -14.48 2.14
C ALA A 772 10.67 -13.41 2.72
N TYR A 773 10.76 -13.33 4.05
CA TYR A 773 11.69 -12.42 4.73
C TYR A 773 13.17 -12.78 4.50
N GLN A 774 13.52 -14.06 4.40
CA GLN A 774 14.88 -14.49 4.09
C GLN A 774 15.23 -14.28 2.61
N MET A 775 14.29 -14.56 1.70
CA MET A 775 14.43 -14.37 0.26
C MET A 775 14.12 -12.93 -0.19
N ARG A 776 14.00 -11.97 0.73
CA ARG A 776 13.52 -10.62 0.44
C ARG A 776 14.35 -9.88 -0.62
N SER A 777 15.68 -10.03 -0.62
CA SER A 777 16.53 -9.42 -1.65
C SER A 777 16.20 -9.98 -3.03
N THR A 778 16.02 -11.30 -3.15
CA THR A 778 15.64 -11.93 -4.42
C THR A 778 14.21 -11.62 -4.85
N LEU A 779 13.26 -11.55 -3.90
CA LEU A 779 11.85 -11.24 -4.19
C LEU A 779 11.64 -9.78 -4.60
N THR A 780 12.49 -8.88 -4.12
CA THR A 780 12.49 -7.46 -4.48
C THR A 780 13.48 -7.14 -5.61
N ASP A 781 14.12 -8.14 -6.23
CA ASP A 781 15.17 -7.96 -7.26
C ASP A 781 16.24 -6.92 -6.85
N ASN A 782 16.78 -7.08 -5.64
CA ASN A 782 17.71 -6.15 -4.98
C ASN A 782 17.17 -4.70 -4.89
N GLY A 783 15.85 -4.56 -4.79
CA GLY A 783 15.15 -3.29 -4.70
C GLY A 783 14.65 -2.72 -6.02
N LEU A 784 14.87 -3.36 -7.17
CA LEU A 784 14.29 -2.94 -8.47
C LEU A 784 12.86 -3.45 -8.69
N GLY A 785 12.44 -4.48 -7.96
CA GLY A 785 11.07 -4.98 -7.91
C GLY A 785 10.22 -4.28 -6.86
N GLU A 786 9.05 -4.86 -6.58
CA GLU A 786 8.08 -4.30 -5.63
C GLU A 786 8.65 -4.18 -4.20
N PRO A 787 8.70 -2.97 -3.62
CA PRO A 787 9.25 -2.77 -2.28
C PRO A 787 8.40 -3.45 -1.21
N MET A 788 9.02 -3.99 -0.16
CA MET A 788 8.38 -4.71 0.94
C MET A 788 8.18 -3.81 2.17
N PHE A 789 7.23 -2.88 2.08
CA PHE A 789 6.78 -2.08 3.23
C PHE A 789 5.45 -2.58 3.77
N LEU A 790 5.29 -2.66 5.09
CA LEU A 790 4.08 -3.22 5.69
C LEU A 790 2.93 -2.20 5.81
N LEU A 791 3.25 -0.95 6.16
CA LEU A 791 2.28 0.07 6.55
C LEU A 791 2.50 1.43 5.88
N GLU A 792 3.41 1.51 4.90
CA GLU A 792 3.67 2.75 4.16
C GLU A 792 2.63 3.04 3.09
N GLY A 793 1.81 2.04 2.74
CA GLY A 793 0.74 2.25 1.80
C GLY A 793 1.14 2.23 0.32
N ILE A 794 2.34 1.70 0.00
CA ILE A 794 2.92 1.65 -1.35
C ILE A 794 3.31 0.22 -1.77
N SER A 795 2.91 -0.80 -1.00
CA SER A 795 3.41 -2.18 -1.19
C SER A 795 2.27 -3.17 -1.40
N ALA A 796 2.38 -3.98 -2.45
CA ALA A 796 1.47 -5.09 -2.69
C ALA A 796 1.70 -6.32 -1.78
N TRP A 797 2.85 -6.44 -1.09
CA TRP A 797 3.21 -7.64 -0.32
C TRP A 797 2.29 -7.98 0.87
N PRO A 798 1.83 -7.03 1.69
CA PRO A 798 0.84 -7.32 2.75
C PRO A 798 -0.47 -7.88 2.18
N THR A 799 -0.90 -7.35 1.04
CA THR A 799 -2.08 -7.83 0.31
C THR A 799 -1.91 -9.29 -0.15
N VAL A 800 -0.74 -9.62 -0.70
CA VAL A 800 -0.38 -11.00 -1.07
C VAL A 800 -0.41 -11.93 0.16
N ALA A 801 0.14 -11.51 1.29
CA ALA A 801 0.16 -12.30 2.51
C ALA A 801 -1.26 -12.59 3.04
N LEU A 802 -2.15 -11.59 3.08
CA LEU A 802 -3.55 -11.77 3.48
C LEU A 802 -4.30 -12.73 2.55
N ARG A 803 -4.01 -12.69 1.24
CA ARG A 803 -4.58 -13.61 0.26
C ARG A 803 -4.08 -15.03 0.41
N LEU A 804 -2.80 -15.21 0.69
CA LEU A 804 -2.24 -16.53 1.03
C LEU A 804 -2.93 -17.10 2.27
N LEU A 805 -3.14 -16.28 3.31
CA LEU A 805 -3.88 -16.66 4.51
C LEU A 805 -5.32 -17.07 4.18
N ALA A 806 -6.02 -16.32 3.32
CA ALA A 806 -7.36 -16.65 2.83
C ALA A 806 -7.42 -18.01 2.11
N VAL A 807 -6.43 -18.33 1.26
CA VAL A 807 -6.32 -19.63 0.58
C VAL A 807 -6.12 -20.76 1.60
N LEU A 808 -5.19 -20.58 2.54
CA LEU A 808 -4.88 -21.59 3.57
C LEU A 808 -6.09 -21.89 4.47
N ILE A 809 -6.81 -20.84 4.89
CA ILE A 809 -8.05 -20.98 5.67
C ILE A 809 -9.15 -21.66 4.84
N SER A 810 -9.26 -21.36 3.54
CA SER A 810 -10.27 -21.98 2.69
C SER A 810 -10.06 -23.49 2.52
N LEU A 811 -8.81 -23.92 2.29
CA LEU A 811 -8.44 -25.32 2.18
C LEU A 811 -8.61 -26.06 3.52
N SER A 812 -8.23 -25.44 4.63
CA SER A 812 -8.42 -26.03 5.95
C SER A 812 -9.91 -26.14 6.33
N ALA A 813 -10.73 -25.14 5.97
CA ALA A 813 -12.16 -25.15 6.20
C ALA A 813 -12.89 -26.26 5.40
N LEU A 814 -12.50 -26.50 4.14
CA LEU A 814 -13.04 -27.60 3.33
C LEU A 814 -12.77 -28.97 3.98
N THR A 815 -11.53 -29.19 4.42
CA THR A 815 -11.14 -30.46 5.03
C THR A 815 -11.73 -30.65 6.44
N TRP A 816 -11.80 -29.57 7.22
CA TRP A 816 -12.47 -29.53 8.52
C TRP A 816 -13.96 -29.82 8.39
N GLY A 817 -14.65 -29.12 7.48
CA GLY A 817 -16.08 -29.26 7.24
C GLY A 817 -16.43 -30.67 6.77
N TRP A 818 -15.63 -31.24 5.87
CA TRP A 818 -15.78 -32.64 5.46
C TRP A 818 -15.72 -33.60 6.65
N ARG A 819 -14.71 -33.46 7.52
CA ARG A 819 -14.55 -34.34 8.69
C ARG A 819 -15.68 -34.16 9.68
N LYS A 820 -16.07 -32.92 10.01
CA LYS A 820 -17.17 -32.64 10.95
C LYS A 820 -18.50 -33.22 10.46
N LEU A 821 -18.81 -33.07 9.17
CA LEU A 821 -20.03 -33.65 8.60
C LEU A 821 -20.01 -35.18 8.59
N ARG A 822 -18.84 -35.80 8.43
CA ARG A 822 -18.66 -37.26 8.52
C ARG A 822 -18.84 -37.78 9.94
N ILE A 823 -18.30 -37.08 10.94
CA ILE A 823 -18.46 -37.42 12.36
C ILE A 823 -19.93 -37.26 12.76
N ASN A 824 -20.54 -36.11 12.47
CA ASN A 824 -21.97 -35.87 12.75
C ASN A 824 -22.86 -36.90 12.07
N ARG A 825 -22.54 -37.32 10.84
CA ARG A 825 -23.24 -38.42 10.18
C ARG A 825 -23.13 -39.73 10.96
N ALA A 826 -21.94 -40.10 11.45
CA ALA A 826 -21.75 -41.31 12.24
C ALA A 826 -22.50 -41.24 13.58
N GLU A 827 -22.48 -40.07 14.24
CA GLU A 827 -23.24 -39.81 15.47
C GLU A 827 -24.75 -39.96 15.25
N ILE A 828 -25.28 -39.42 14.15
CA ILE A 828 -26.68 -39.58 13.76
C ILE A 828 -27.00 -41.05 13.45
N GLU A 829 -26.14 -41.73 12.69
CA GLU A 829 -26.33 -43.14 12.35
C GLU A 829 -26.34 -44.04 13.60
N SER A 830 -25.58 -43.70 14.64
CA SER A 830 -25.64 -44.38 15.94
C SER A 830 -26.85 -43.98 16.79
N ALA A 831 -27.14 -42.68 16.91
CA ALA A 831 -28.21 -42.17 17.78
C ALA A 831 -29.60 -42.60 17.30
N PHE A 832 -29.78 -42.79 16.00
CA PHE A 832 -31.06 -43.20 15.40
C PHE A 832 -31.06 -44.66 14.90
N HIS A 833 -30.09 -45.49 15.31
CA HIS A 833 -29.98 -46.92 14.96
C HIS A 833 -29.97 -47.23 13.44
N LEU A 834 -29.47 -46.31 12.61
CA LEU A 834 -29.44 -46.45 11.13
C LEU A 834 -28.22 -47.24 10.63
N ARG A 835 -27.21 -47.47 11.47
CA ARG A 835 -25.90 -48.04 11.10
C ARG A 835 -25.96 -49.37 10.35
N LEU A 836 -26.83 -50.29 10.77
CA LEU A 836 -26.99 -51.62 10.15
C LEU A 836 -27.52 -51.53 8.71
N HIS A 837 -28.49 -50.64 8.49
CA HIS A 837 -29.10 -50.40 7.18
C HIS A 837 -28.15 -49.64 6.25
N MET A 838 -27.38 -48.69 6.80
CA MET A 838 -26.44 -47.87 6.05
C MET A 838 -25.21 -48.64 5.55
N ARG A 839 -24.87 -49.81 6.14
CA ARG A 839 -23.75 -50.66 5.70
C ARG A 839 -23.88 -51.16 4.26
N LYS A 840 -25.11 -51.25 3.72
CA LYS A 840 -25.39 -51.63 2.32
C LYS A 840 -25.10 -50.50 1.32
N TYR A 841 -25.03 -49.25 1.77
CA TYR A 841 -24.83 -48.08 0.91
C TYR A 841 -23.35 -47.64 0.91
N GLN A 842 -22.68 -47.77 -0.24
CA GLN A 842 -21.38 -47.13 -0.48
C GLN A 842 -21.63 -45.68 -0.81
N THR A 843 -21.12 -44.82 0.06
CA THR A 843 -21.35 -43.37 0.03
C THR A 843 -20.16 -42.59 -0.52
N THR A 844 -19.08 -43.26 -0.90
CA THR A 844 -17.96 -42.63 -1.63
C THR A 844 -18.26 -42.63 -3.12
N LEU A 845 -17.95 -41.53 -3.78
CA LEU A 845 -18.16 -41.36 -5.23
C LEU A 845 -17.44 -42.46 -6.03
N TRP A 846 -16.20 -42.75 -5.66
CA TRP A 846 -15.43 -43.84 -6.25
C TRP A 846 -16.05 -45.23 -6.01
N GLY A 847 -16.63 -45.45 -4.82
CA GLY A 847 -17.35 -46.70 -4.54
C GLY A 847 -18.58 -46.88 -5.43
N GLN A 848 -19.27 -45.79 -5.76
CA GLN A 848 -20.41 -45.82 -6.67
C GLN A 848 -20.00 -46.01 -8.12
N VAL A 849 -18.95 -45.31 -8.56
CA VAL A 849 -18.34 -45.54 -9.88
C VAL A 849 -17.87 -46.99 -10.02
N GLN A 850 -17.23 -47.57 -8.99
CA GLN A 850 -16.84 -48.98 -8.99
C GLN A 850 -18.04 -49.94 -9.06
N ARG A 851 -19.20 -49.62 -8.47
CA ARG A 851 -20.42 -50.44 -8.65
C ARG A 851 -20.94 -50.39 -10.08
N LEU A 852 -20.92 -49.21 -10.70
CA LEU A 852 -21.32 -49.00 -12.10
C LEU A 852 -20.38 -49.71 -13.08
N ILE A 853 -19.10 -49.83 -12.74
CA ILE A 853 -18.08 -50.52 -13.54
C ILE A 853 -18.10 -52.04 -13.31
N ARG A 854 -18.41 -52.53 -12.10
CA ARG A 854 -18.49 -53.98 -11.82
C ARG A 854 -19.69 -54.60 -12.56
N ARG A 855 -19.41 -55.26 -13.68
CA ARG A 855 -20.39 -56.06 -14.44
C ARG A 855 -20.92 -57.21 -13.58
N GLY A 856 -22.17 -57.10 -13.12
CA GLY A 856 -22.90 -58.19 -12.48
C GLY A 856 -23.47 -59.19 -13.48
N LYS A 857 -23.91 -60.36 -12.98
CA LYS A 857 -24.40 -61.53 -13.74
C LYS A 857 -25.74 -61.31 -14.52
N GLY A 858 -26.13 -60.06 -14.80
CA GLY A 858 -27.39 -59.67 -15.46
C GLY A 858 -27.32 -58.29 -16.13
N TRP A 859 -26.18 -58.00 -16.78
CA TRP A 859 -25.85 -56.70 -17.38
C TRP A 859 -26.56 -56.49 -18.73
N SER A 860 -27.34 -55.41 -18.87
CA SER A 860 -27.87 -54.95 -20.16
C SER A 860 -27.57 -53.46 -20.35
N LEU A 861 -27.26 -53.05 -21.59
CA LEU A 861 -26.83 -51.69 -21.92
C LEU A 861 -27.89 -50.64 -21.53
N ARG A 862 -29.17 -50.96 -21.76
CA ARG A 862 -30.32 -50.12 -21.36
C ARG A 862 -30.45 -49.97 -19.84
N ARG A 863 -30.26 -51.04 -19.08
CA ARG A 863 -30.31 -51.00 -17.61
C ARG A 863 -29.13 -50.23 -17.04
N TRP A 864 -27.94 -50.38 -17.64
CA TRP A 864 -26.75 -49.64 -17.27
C TRP A 864 -26.89 -48.14 -17.58
N CYS A 865 -27.41 -47.75 -18.76
CA CYS A 865 -27.70 -46.35 -19.08
C CYS A 865 -28.75 -45.72 -18.14
N ASN A 866 -29.80 -46.47 -17.77
CA ASN A 866 -30.79 -46.00 -16.80
C ASN A 866 -30.20 -45.82 -15.40
N GLU A 867 -29.38 -46.76 -14.92
CA GLU A 867 -28.68 -46.65 -13.64
C GLU A 867 -27.65 -45.51 -13.63
N LEU A 868 -26.91 -45.33 -14.72
CA LEU A 868 -25.96 -44.24 -14.90
C LEU A 868 -26.67 -42.89 -14.98
N GLY A 869 -27.76 -42.79 -15.75
CA GLY A 869 -28.59 -41.60 -15.84
C GLY A 869 -29.20 -41.22 -14.50
N HIS A 870 -29.74 -42.19 -13.75
CA HIS A 870 -30.27 -41.96 -12.40
C HIS A 870 -29.18 -41.51 -11.42
N TRP A 871 -27.99 -42.11 -11.50
CA TRP A 871 -26.83 -41.73 -10.70
C TRP A 871 -26.35 -40.30 -11.03
N LEU A 872 -26.25 -39.94 -12.30
CA LEU A 872 -25.91 -38.57 -12.73
C LEU A 872 -26.95 -37.56 -12.25
N LEU A 873 -28.24 -37.88 -12.37
CA LEU A 873 -29.33 -36.99 -11.96
C LEU A 873 -29.31 -36.76 -10.43
N LEU A 874 -29.06 -37.82 -9.65
CA LEU A 874 -28.87 -37.75 -8.19
C LEU A 874 -27.65 -36.88 -7.78
N ILE A 875 -26.56 -36.93 -8.55
CA ILE A 875 -25.33 -36.19 -8.23
C ILE A 875 -25.39 -34.74 -8.69
N PHE A 876 -25.84 -34.45 -9.91
CA PHE A 876 -25.82 -33.09 -10.45
C PHE A 876 -27.06 -32.28 -10.12
N PHE A 877 -28.23 -32.92 -10.04
CA PHE A 877 -29.51 -32.26 -9.80
C PHE A 877 -30.21 -32.77 -8.55
N PRO A 878 -29.57 -32.67 -7.36
CA PRO A 878 -30.15 -33.18 -6.12
C PRO A 878 -31.37 -32.36 -5.67
N LEU A 879 -31.76 -31.29 -6.36
CA LEU A 879 -32.95 -30.49 -6.06
C LEU A 879 -34.16 -30.83 -6.95
N MET A 880 -33.96 -31.59 -8.04
CA MET A 880 -34.95 -31.81 -9.10
C MET A 880 -35.77 -33.09 -8.84
N SER A 881 -36.56 -33.08 -7.77
CA SER A 881 -37.53 -34.11 -7.36
C SER A 881 -36.99 -35.52 -7.07
N ALA A 882 -37.77 -36.26 -6.29
CA ALA A 882 -37.42 -37.49 -5.62
C ALA A 882 -37.92 -38.74 -6.35
N ASN A 883 -37.17 -39.83 -6.22
CA ASN A 883 -37.58 -41.15 -6.69
C ASN A 883 -38.86 -41.61 -5.94
N GLU A 884 -39.96 -41.90 -6.65
CA GLU A 884 -41.22 -42.42 -6.04
C GLU A 884 -41.02 -43.76 -5.30
N ASP A 885 -39.87 -44.39 -5.48
CA ASP A 885 -39.42 -45.65 -4.90
C ASP A 885 -39.25 -45.66 -3.38
N TRP A 886 -39.32 -44.51 -2.69
CA TRP A 886 -39.22 -44.44 -1.22
C TRP A 886 -40.31 -45.23 -0.49
N SER A 887 -41.45 -45.43 -1.16
CA SER A 887 -42.64 -46.11 -0.64
C SER A 887 -42.76 -47.59 -1.06
N LYS A 888 -41.93 -48.07 -2.01
CA LYS A 888 -42.11 -49.40 -2.65
C LYS A 888 -42.07 -50.59 -1.69
N SER A 889 -41.35 -50.50 -0.57
CA SER A 889 -41.34 -51.57 0.45
C SER A 889 -42.53 -51.52 1.41
N CYS A 890 -43.31 -50.44 1.38
CA CYS A 890 -44.48 -50.22 2.23
C CYS A 890 -45.80 -50.62 1.53
N ALA A 891 -45.75 -51.00 0.24
CA ALA A 891 -46.94 -51.38 -0.54
C ALA A 891 -47.71 -52.59 0.03
N ALA A 892 -47.05 -53.48 0.80
CA ALA A 892 -47.70 -54.59 1.48
C ALA A 892 -48.23 -54.24 2.90
N ALA A 893 -47.86 -53.09 3.45
CA ALA A 893 -48.17 -52.65 4.82
C ALA A 893 -49.03 -51.39 4.81
N GLN A 894 -50.08 -51.37 3.97
CA GLN A 894 -51.05 -50.28 3.82
C GLN A 894 -52.03 -50.25 5.01
N ALA A 895 -51.51 -50.36 6.24
CA ALA A 895 -52.26 -50.20 7.47
C ALA A 895 -52.27 -48.71 7.84
N ARG A 896 -53.43 -48.08 7.56
CA ARG A 896 -53.89 -46.74 7.94
C ARG A 896 -52.98 -45.96 8.90
N CYS A 897 -52.23 -44.98 8.38
CA CYS A 897 -51.96 -43.76 9.12
C CYS A 897 -53.20 -42.86 9.02
N THR A 898 -53.62 -42.27 10.12
CA THR A 898 -54.78 -41.37 10.23
C THR A 898 -54.64 -40.05 9.46
N ASP A 899 -53.44 -39.72 8.97
CA ASP A 899 -53.04 -38.36 8.52
C ASP A 899 -52.95 -38.15 6.99
N GLY A 900 -53.24 -39.15 6.15
CA GLY A 900 -53.23 -38.99 4.67
C GLY A 900 -51.87 -38.78 3.97
N ARG A 901 -50.75 -38.79 4.72
CA ARG A 901 -49.38 -38.60 4.18
C ARG A 901 -48.81 -39.86 3.53
N LYS A 902 -48.00 -39.69 2.48
CA LYS A 902 -47.18 -40.79 1.89
C LYS A 902 -46.10 -41.22 2.89
N MET A 903 -45.96 -42.53 3.10
CA MET A 903 -44.96 -43.09 4.02
C MET A 903 -43.58 -43.19 3.37
N ILE A 904 -42.53 -42.86 4.12
CA ILE A 904 -41.13 -43.00 3.69
C ILE A 904 -40.33 -43.85 4.68
N VAL A 905 -39.48 -44.73 4.16
CA VAL A 905 -38.51 -45.48 4.99
C VAL A 905 -37.28 -44.60 5.24
N ILE A 906 -37.11 -44.14 6.49
CA ILE A 906 -36.08 -43.15 6.83
C ILE A 906 -34.66 -43.61 6.48
N ALA A 907 -34.37 -44.90 6.58
CA ALA A 907 -33.05 -45.45 6.26
C ALA A 907 -32.68 -45.31 4.77
N ARG A 908 -33.65 -45.43 3.85
CA ARG A 908 -33.42 -45.25 2.41
C ARG A 908 -33.29 -43.77 2.06
N PHE A 909 -34.15 -42.93 2.64
CA PHE A 909 -34.12 -41.49 2.48
C PHE A 909 -32.82 -40.85 3.01
N TRP A 910 -32.38 -41.25 4.20
CA TRP A 910 -31.08 -40.85 4.76
C TRP A 910 -29.91 -41.36 3.93
N GLY A 911 -30.01 -42.57 3.37
CA GLY A 911 -29.06 -43.14 2.42
C GLY A 911 -28.83 -42.25 1.20
N GLU A 912 -29.92 -41.81 0.55
CA GLU A 912 -29.89 -40.89 -0.60
C GLU A 912 -29.28 -39.53 -0.22
N HIS A 913 -29.70 -38.95 0.91
CA HIS A 913 -29.12 -37.70 1.42
C HIS A 913 -27.60 -37.83 1.65
N CYS A 914 -27.15 -38.96 2.18
CA CYS A 914 -25.72 -39.21 2.42
C CYS A 914 -24.90 -39.43 1.14
N ILE A 915 -25.52 -39.99 0.09
CA ILE A 915 -24.90 -40.14 -1.24
C ILE A 915 -24.74 -38.75 -1.89
N CYS A 916 -25.80 -37.96 -1.89
CA CYS A 916 -25.78 -36.59 -2.42
C CYS A 916 -24.80 -35.70 -1.64
N GLY A 917 -24.74 -35.88 -0.32
CA GLY A 917 -23.83 -35.17 0.59
C GLY A 917 -22.42 -35.76 0.67
N SER A 918 -22.05 -36.70 -0.20
CA SER A 918 -20.67 -37.21 -0.26
C SER A 918 -19.70 -36.11 -0.68
N PHE A 919 -18.47 -36.18 -0.17
CA PHE A 919 -17.46 -35.12 -0.40
C PHE A 919 -17.21 -34.85 -1.88
N GLY A 920 -17.01 -35.90 -2.68
CA GLY A 920 -16.76 -35.74 -4.10
C GLY A 920 -17.95 -35.16 -4.85
N ALA A 921 -19.19 -35.51 -4.45
CA ALA A 921 -20.39 -35.12 -5.20
C ALA A 921 -20.68 -33.65 -4.96
N ARG A 922 -20.52 -33.24 -3.69
CA ARG A 922 -20.54 -31.84 -3.32
C ARG A 922 -19.41 -31.03 -3.95
N LEU A 923 -18.17 -31.54 -3.94
CA LEU A 923 -17.04 -30.83 -4.54
C LEU A 923 -17.24 -30.64 -6.04
N LEU A 924 -17.76 -31.66 -6.74
CA LEU A 924 -18.07 -31.58 -8.16
C LEU A 924 -19.16 -30.52 -8.47
N ARG A 925 -20.26 -30.52 -7.71
CA ARG A 925 -21.30 -29.49 -7.83
C ARG A 925 -20.77 -28.10 -7.49
N ALA A 926 -19.94 -27.98 -6.45
CA ALA A 926 -19.32 -26.72 -6.06
C ALA A 926 -18.37 -26.20 -7.16
N LEU A 927 -17.56 -27.06 -7.77
CA LEU A 927 -16.68 -26.69 -8.88
C LEU A 927 -17.47 -26.23 -10.12
N LEU A 928 -18.57 -26.92 -10.45
CA LEU A 928 -19.46 -26.49 -11.54
C LEU A 928 -20.14 -25.15 -11.24
N ALA A 929 -20.62 -24.95 -10.01
CA ALA A 929 -21.19 -23.68 -9.59
C ALA A 929 -20.15 -22.55 -9.60
N THR A 930 -18.92 -22.83 -9.16
CA THR A 930 -17.78 -21.90 -9.26
C THR A 930 -17.49 -21.56 -10.71
N TRP A 931 -17.45 -22.54 -11.61
CA TRP A 931 -17.23 -22.30 -13.02
C TRP A 931 -18.33 -21.40 -13.61
N ALA A 932 -19.61 -21.72 -13.35
CA ALA A 932 -20.73 -20.90 -13.81
C ALA A 932 -20.66 -19.47 -13.24
N TYR A 933 -20.32 -19.32 -11.97
CA TYR A 933 -20.13 -18.02 -11.33
C TYR A 933 -18.97 -17.23 -11.94
N VAL A 934 -17.84 -17.88 -12.23
CA VAL A 934 -16.69 -17.24 -12.90
C VAL A 934 -17.08 -16.80 -14.31
N VAL A 935 -17.85 -17.61 -15.05
CA VAL A 935 -18.36 -17.23 -16.38
C VAL A 935 -19.29 -16.01 -16.27
N VAL A 936 -20.25 -16.00 -15.33
CA VAL A 936 -21.17 -14.86 -15.13
C VAL A 936 -20.42 -13.60 -14.69
N THR A 937 -19.50 -13.72 -13.73
CA THR A 937 -18.73 -12.58 -13.23
C THR A 937 -17.66 -12.11 -14.22
N SER A 938 -17.20 -12.95 -15.15
CA SER A 938 -16.27 -12.53 -16.21
C SER A 938 -16.83 -11.40 -17.06
N VAL A 939 -18.16 -11.36 -17.26
CA VAL A 939 -18.84 -10.26 -17.94
C VAL A 939 -18.62 -8.92 -17.23
N LEU A 940 -18.61 -8.91 -15.88
CA LEU A 940 -18.33 -7.71 -15.10
C LEU A 940 -16.90 -7.20 -15.34
N PHE A 941 -15.94 -8.10 -15.52
CA PHE A 941 -14.55 -7.75 -15.82
C PHE A 941 -14.32 -7.37 -17.30
N VAL A 942 -15.25 -7.72 -18.20
CA VAL A 942 -15.27 -7.19 -19.57
C VAL A 942 -15.83 -5.76 -19.59
N ILE A 943 -16.88 -5.49 -18.80
CA ILE A 943 -17.49 -4.15 -18.70
C ILE A 943 -16.55 -3.18 -17.96
N TRP A 944 -15.94 -3.64 -16.87
CA TRP A 944 -14.95 -2.89 -16.09
C TRP A 944 -13.60 -3.61 -16.16
N PRO A 945 -12.83 -3.42 -17.25
CA PRO A 945 -11.52 -4.04 -17.38
C PRO A 945 -10.60 -3.58 -16.25
N MET A 946 -9.89 -4.53 -15.65
CA MET A 946 -8.78 -4.20 -14.76
C MET A 946 -7.65 -3.63 -15.60
N GLU A 947 -7.44 -2.31 -15.50
CA GLU A 947 -6.20 -1.69 -15.98
C GLU A 947 -5.01 -2.32 -15.24
N GLY A 948 -3.90 -2.53 -15.94
CA GLY A 948 -2.76 -3.29 -15.43
C GLY A 948 -2.34 -2.85 -14.03
N THR A 949 -2.03 -3.79 -13.14
CA THR A 949 -1.58 -3.48 -11.79
C THR A 949 -0.20 -2.80 -11.87
N PRO A 950 -0.02 -1.55 -11.41
CA PRO A 950 1.25 -0.81 -11.52
C PRO A 950 2.27 -1.27 -10.46
N VAL A 951 2.35 -2.59 -10.30
CA VAL A 951 3.34 -3.25 -9.45
C VAL A 951 4.70 -3.12 -10.13
N ARG A 952 5.73 -2.86 -9.34
CA ARG A 952 7.08 -2.77 -9.86
C ARG A 952 7.61 -4.16 -10.23
N GLY A 953 8.01 -4.33 -11.49
CA GLY A 953 8.63 -5.56 -12.02
C GLY A 953 7.79 -6.36 -13.03
N ALA A 954 8.49 -7.22 -13.76
CA ALA A 954 7.96 -7.95 -14.93
C ALA A 954 7.54 -9.40 -14.62
N SER A 955 6.92 -9.68 -13.47
CA SER A 955 6.44 -11.05 -13.15
C SER A 955 4.97 -11.26 -13.50
N ASP A 956 4.64 -12.37 -14.16
CA ASP A 956 3.25 -12.78 -14.45
C ASP A 956 2.53 -13.31 -13.20
N TRP A 957 3.28 -13.55 -12.12
CA TRP A 957 2.76 -14.06 -10.86
C TRP A 957 1.76 -13.11 -10.18
N TRP A 958 1.85 -11.80 -10.45
CA TRP A 958 0.90 -10.81 -9.93
C TRP A 958 -0.55 -11.06 -10.38
N MET A 959 -0.76 -11.66 -11.56
CA MET A 959 -2.09 -12.07 -12.03
C MET A 959 -2.61 -13.30 -11.26
N LEU A 960 -1.74 -14.28 -11.00
CA LEU A 960 -2.10 -15.49 -10.24
C LEU A 960 -2.48 -15.19 -8.78
N ASN A 961 -1.87 -14.16 -8.20
CA ASN A 961 -2.16 -13.66 -6.84
C ASN A 961 -3.64 -13.26 -6.65
N TRP A 962 -4.38 -13.03 -7.73
CA TRP A 962 -5.81 -12.72 -7.68
C TRP A 962 -6.71 -13.89 -7.98
N LEU A 963 -6.33 -14.67 -8.99
CA LEU A 963 -7.13 -15.78 -9.48
C LEU A 963 -7.24 -16.90 -8.44
N ILE A 964 -6.11 -17.30 -7.83
CA ILE A 964 -6.07 -18.44 -6.91
C ILE A 964 -6.91 -18.20 -5.63
N PRO A 965 -6.78 -17.06 -4.92
CA PRO A 965 -7.63 -16.79 -3.75
C PRO A 965 -9.11 -16.71 -4.09
N THR A 966 -9.46 -16.08 -5.22
CA THR A 966 -10.86 -15.93 -5.64
C THR A 966 -11.49 -17.29 -5.96
N LEU A 967 -10.80 -18.14 -6.73
CA LEU A 967 -11.29 -19.47 -7.07
C LEU A 967 -11.44 -20.37 -5.84
N THR A 968 -10.43 -20.40 -4.96
CA THR A 968 -10.46 -21.23 -3.74
C THR A 968 -11.55 -20.77 -2.76
N PHE A 969 -11.72 -19.45 -2.60
CA PHE A 969 -12.81 -18.87 -1.82
C PHE A 969 -14.18 -19.24 -2.41
N GLN A 970 -14.37 -19.11 -3.72
CA GLN A 970 -15.67 -19.41 -4.35
C GLN A 970 -16.03 -20.90 -4.27
N VAL A 971 -15.04 -21.80 -4.40
CA VAL A 971 -15.24 -23.24 -4.16
C VAL A 971 -15.70 -23.49 -2.73
N LEU A 972 -15.09 -22.83 -1.73
CA LEU A 972 -15.53 -22.94 -0.33
C LEU A 972 -16.97 -22.45 -0.17
N VAL A 973 -17.32 -21.29 -0.73
CA VAL A 973 -18.67 -20.71 -0.66
C VAL A 973 -19.71 -21.69 -1.21
N PHE A 974 -19.52 -22.16 -2.44
CA PHE A 974 -20.50 -23.07 -3.06
C PHE A 974 -20.53 -24.43 -2.40
N TRP A 975 -19.42 -24.90 -1.83
CA TRP A 975 -19.39 -26.12 -1.03
C TRP A 975 -20.26 -25.99 0.23
N VAL A 976 -20.23 -24.83 0.91
CA VAL A 976 -21.09 -24.56 2.07
C VAL A 976 -22.55 -24.35 1.63
N MET A 977 -22.77 -23.61 0.55
CA MET A 977 -24.11 -23.36 0.01
C MET A 977 -24.81 -24.66 -0.38
N ASP A 978 -24.10 -25.59 -1.04
CA ASP A 978 -24.61 -26.93 -1.35
C ASP A 978 -25.02 -27.70 -0.09
N ALA A 979 -24.23 -27.60 0.99
CA ALA A 979 -24.58 -28.24 2.26
C ALA A 979 -25.89 -27.69 2.84
N ASN A 980 -26.10 -26.37 2.77
CA ASN A 980 -27.32 -25.72 3.24
C ASN A 980 -28.53 -26.09 2.37
N LEU A 981 -28.40 -26.06 1.04
CA LEU A 981 -29.49 -26.38 0.12
C LEU A 981 -29.90 -27.85 0.18
N LEU A 982 -28.95 -28.78 0.25
CA LEU A 982 -29.22 -30.20 0.43
C LEU A 982 -29.96 -30.48 1.75
N LEU A 983 -29.58 -29.77 2.82
CA LEU A 983 -30.25 -29.90 4.11
C LEU A 983 -31.65 -29.28 4.08
N THR A 984 -31.84 -28.17 3.36
CA THR A 984 -33.15 -27.54 3.14
C THR A 984 -34.11 -28.52 2.44
N ARG A 985 -33.66 -29.22 1.38
CA ARG A 985 -34.42 -30.30 0.73
C ARG A 985 -34.78 -31.41 1.72
N PHE A 986 -33.81 -31.84 2.51
CA PHE A 986 -34.00 -32.91 3.49
C PHE A 986 -35.09 -32.56 4.51
N ILE A 987 -35.03 -31.35 5.08
CA ILE A 987 -36.02 -30.84 6.05
C ILE A 987 -37.41 -30.77 5.43
N ARG A 988 -37.53 -30.21 4.21
CA ARG A 988 -38.82 -30.06 3.54
C ARG A 988 -39.50 -31.40 3.31
N HIS A 989 -38.79 -32.37 2.74
CA HIS A 989 -39.35 -33.70 2.48
C HIS A 989 -39.63 -34.49 3.76
N LEU A 990 -38.81 -34.36 4.80
CA LEU A 990 -39.08 -34.99 6.10
C LEU A 990 -40.34 -34.41 6.74
N SER A 991 -40.60 -33.11 6.60
CA SER A 991 -41.82 -32.48 7.12
C SER A 991 -43.10 -32.83 6.34
N GLU A 992 -42.99 -33.09 5.04
CA GLU A 992 -44.12 -33.39 4.14
C GLU A 992 -44.56 -34.87 4.20
N HIS A 993 -43.65 -35.79 4.51
CA HIS A 993 -43.91 -37.24 4.52
C HIS A 993 -43.92 -37.81 5.95
N HIS A 994 -44.47 -39.02 6.12
CA HIS A 994 -44.42 -39.72 7.41
C HIS A 994 -43.23 -40.69 7.45
N ALA A 995 -42.29 -40.48 8.39
CA ALA A 995 -41.06 -41.25 8.48
C ALA A 995 -41.22 -42.53 9.32
N ILE A 996 -40.96 -43.69 8.71
CA ILE A 996 -40.95 -44.98 9.39
C ILE A 996 -39.55 -45.25 9.97
N TRP A 997 -39.46 -45.27 11.29
CA TRP A 997 -38.23 -45.52 12.05
C TRP A 997 -37.91 -47.02 12.24
N PRO A 998 -36.64 -47.40 12.45
CA PRO A 998 -36.24 -48.79 12.70
C PRO A 998 -36.89 -49.38 13.96
N GLY A 999 -37.21 -50.68 13.93
CA GLY A 999 -37.87 -51.38 15.05
C GLY A 999 -37.07 -51.37 16.37
N THR A 1000 -35.73 -51.28 16.32
CA THR A 1000 -34.87 -51.18 17.52
C THR A 1000 -35.06 -49.84 18.23
N LEU A 1001 -35.17 -48.75 17.47
CA LEU A 1001 -35.44 -47.42 18.00
C LEU A 1001 -36.88 -47.34 18.53
N GLN A 1002 -37.85 -47.93 17.83
CA GLN A 1002 -39.24 -48.02 18.32
C GLN A 1002 -39.34 -48.82 19.63
N ALA A 1003 -38.53 -49.86 19.82
CA ALA A 1003 -38.48 -50.63 21.07
C ALA A 1003 -37.90 -49.84 22.25
N GLU A 1004 -36.90 -48.98 22.03
CA GLU A 1004 -36.40 -48.04 23.05
C GLU A 1004 -37.47 -47.00 23.41
N HIS A 1005 -38.15 -46.43 22.42
CA HIS A 1005 -39.26 -45.50 22.66
C HIS A 1005 -40.41 -46.15 23.42
N LYS A 1006 -40.70 -47.44 23.16
CA LYS A 1006 -41.68 -48.21 23.95
C LYS A 1006 -41.31 -48.26 25.43
N LYS A 1007 -40.03 -48.40 25.78
CA LYS A 1007 -39.57 -48.41 27.18
C LYS A 1007 -39.75 -47.04 27.86
N ILE A 1008 -39.58 -45.95 27.12
CA ILE A 1008 -39.64 -44.58 27.65
C ILE A 1008 -41.10 -44.07 27.74
N PHE A 1009 -41.86 -44.24 26.67
CA PHE A 1009 -43.20 -43.67 26.51
C PHE A 1009 -44.32 -44.67 26.83
N GLY A 1010 -44.04 -45.98 26.83
CA GLY A 1010 -45.03 -47.05 27.03
C GLY A 1010 -45.73 -47.48 25.73
N MET A 1011 -45.44 -46.83 24.60
CA MET A 1011 -46.10 -47.06 23.31
C MET A 1011 -45.10 -47.32 22.18
N LEU A 1012 -45.48 -48.21 21.26
CA LEU A 1012 -44.58 -48.75 20.22
C LEU A 1012 -44.57 -47.91 18.94
N LYS A 1013 -45.70 -47.31 18.55
CA LYS A 1013 -45.85 -46.43 17.38
C LYS A 1013 -46.80 -45.29 17.75
N HIS A 1014 -46.39 -44.05 17.53
CA HIS A 1014 -47.25 -42.89 17.82
C HIS A 1014 -46.82 -41.65 17.01
N PRO A 1015 -47.74 -40.96 16.31
CA PRO A 1015 -47.43 -39.79 15.48
C PRO A 1015 -46.67 -38.68 16.22
N CYS A 1016 -47.09 -38.32 17.45
CA CYS A 1016 -46.40 -37.30 18.26
C CYS A 1016 -44.96 -37.66 18.65
N ILE A 1017 -44.63 -38.95 18.76
CA ILE A 1017 -43.25 -39.40 19.04
C ILE A 1017 -42.43 -39.28 17.75
N ASP A 1018 -43.00 -39.70 16.62
CA ASP A 1018 -42.32 -39.65 15.32
C ASP A 1018 -41.98 -38.19 14.92
N GLU A 1019 -42.89 -37.24 15.11
CA GLU A 1019 -42.65 -35.80 14.84
C GLU A 1019 -41.54 -35.21 15.74
N TRP A 1020 -41.45 -35.65 17.00
CA TRP A 1020 -40.37 -35.25 17.91
C TRP A 1020 -39.01 -35.81 17.48
N VAL A 1021 -38.96 -37.07 17.05
CA VAL A 1021 -37.73 -37.71 16.55
C VAL A 1021 -37.28 -37.05 15.23
N ASP A 1022 -38.21 -36.70 14.34
CA ASP A 1022 -37.94 -35.96 13.09
C ASP A 1022 -37.30 -34.59 13.40
N LEU A 1023 -37.87 -33.82 14.32
CA LEU A 1023 -37.31 -32.53 14.74
C LEU A 1023 -35.95 -32.64 15.44
N GLN A 1024 -35.73 -33.67 16.25
CA GLN A 1024 -34.43 -33.96 16.85
C GLN A 1024 -33.37 -34.28 15.80
N LEU A 1025 -33.72 -35.04 14.75
CA LEU A 1025 -32.82 -35.31 13.64
C LEU A 1025 -32.46 -34.01 12.90
N ILE A 1026 -33.45 -33.16 12.63
CA ILE A 1026 -33.26 -31.85 11.99
C ILE A 1026 -32.32 -30.98 12.84
N ALA A 1027 -32.58 -30.85 14.14
CA ALA A 1027 -31.76 -30.07 15.07
C ALA A 1027 -30.30 -30.55 15.14
N LYS A 1028 -30.07 -31.88 15.26
CA LYS A 1028 -28.71 -32.44 15.30
C LYS A 1028 -27.95 -32.29 13.99
N ARG A 1029 -28.65 -32.33 12.84
CA ARG A 1029 -28.00 -32.16 11.54
C ARG A 1029 -27.72 -30.70 11.20
N THR A 1030 -28.66 -29.81 11.50
CA THR A 1030 -28.53 -28.36 11.27
C THR A 1030 -27.45 -27.73 12.14
N SER A 1031 -27.24 -28.18 13.38
CA SER A 1031 -26.18 -27.67 14.26
C SER A 1031 -24.77 -27.87 13.71
N ALA A 1032 -24.51 -29.00 13.04
CA ALA A 1032 -23.22 -29.27 12.41
C ALA A 1032 -23.02 -28.48 11.11
N VAL A 1033 -24.09 -28.25 10.34
CA VAL A 1033 -24.03 -27.53 9.05
C VAL A 1033 -23.96 -26.01 9.27
N ASN A 1034 -24.71 -25.45 10.22
CA ASN A 1034 -24.76 -24.01 10.48
C ASN A 1034 -23.36 -23.44 10.82
N ARG A 1035 -22.54 -24.22 11.52
CA ARG A 1035 -21.15 -23.84 11.87
C ARG A 1035 -20.21 -23.72 10.66
N LEU A 1036 -20.58 -24.23 9.48
CA LEU A 1036 -19.75 -24.16 8.28
C LEU A 1036 -19.78 -22.78 7.62
N ILE A 1037 -20.83 -21.99 7.88
CA ILE A 1037 -21.03 -20.66 7.27
C ILE A 1037 -19.97 -19.66 7.75
N TYR A 1038 -19.41 -19.85 8.94
CA TYR A 1038 -18.40 -18.95 9.52
C TYR A 1038 -17.08 -18.91 8.74
N ALA A 1039 -16.70 -20.01 8.10
CA ALA A 1039 -15.43 -20.06 7.39
C ALA A 1039 -15.42 -19.13 6.15
N PRO A 1040 -16.39 -19.23 5.21
CA PRO A 1040 -16.50 -18.28 4.11
C PRO A 1040 -16.63 -16.82 4.58
N THR A 1041 -17.34 -16.53 5.66
CA THR A 1041 -17.48 -15.13 6.14
C THR A 1041 -16.15 -14.56 6.62
N VAL A 1042 -15.34 -15.33 7.37
CA VAL A 1042 -14.00 -14.89 7.78
C VAL A 1042 -13.09 -14.68 6.58
N VAL A 1043 -13.11 -15.59 5.60
CA VAL A 1043 -12.32 -15.45 4.38
C VAL A 1043 -12.74 -14.20 3.59
N LEU A 1044 -14.04 -13.93 3.47
CA LEU A 1044 -14.55 -12.72 2.81
C LEU A 1044 -14.03 -11.44 3.49
N LEU A 1045 -14.00 -11.39 4.83
CA LEU A 1045 -13.45 -10.26 5.57
C LEU A 1045 -11.95 -10.06 5.32
N ILE A 1046 -11.18 -11.15 5.31
CA ILE A 1046 -9.74 -11.09 4.99
C ILE A 1046 -9.53 -10.58 3.56
N LEU A 1047 -10.34 -11.07 2.60
CA LEU A 1047 -10.26 -10.62 1.21
C LEU A 1047 -10.64 -9.15 1.06
N LEU A 1048 -11.65 -8.64 1.79
CA LEU A 1048 -11.98 -7.22 1.85
C LEU A 1048 -10.84 -6.40 2.48
N ALA A 1049 -10.28 -6.85 3.60
CA ALA A 1049 -9.16 -6.21 4.27
C ALA A 1049 -7.90 -6.16 3.38
N SER A 1050 -7.68 -7.18 2.54
CA SER A 1050 -6.60 -7.20 1.55
C SER A 1050 -6.72 -6.11 0.47
N ARG A 1051 -7.84 -5.39 0.41
CA ARG A 1051 -8.07 -4.27 -0.51
C ARG A 1051 -8.10 -2.92 0.19
N SER A 1052 -7.73 -2.90 1.47
CA SER A 1052 -7.62 -1.67 2.23
C SER A 1052 -6.56 -0.78 1.60
N SER A 1053 -6.90 0.51 1.49
CA SER A 1053 -5.94 1.54 1.17
C SER A 1053 -4.91 1.73 2.27
N LEU A 1054 -4.77 0.90 3.30
CA LEU A 1054 -3.64 0.99 4.24
C LEU A 1054 -2.36 0.36 3.68
N PHE A 1055 -2.48 -0.66 2.84
CA PHE A 1055 -1.32 -1.39 2.30
C PHE A 1055 -0.87 -0.83 0.97
N ASP A 1056 -1.85 -0.53 0.11
CA ASP A 1056 -1.63 0.03 -1.21
C ASP A 1056 -2.88 0.82 -1.63
N ASN A 1057 -2.70 2.05 -2.12
CA ASN A 1057 -3.81 2.94 -2.47
C ASN A 1057 -4.32 2.71 -3.90
N TRP A 1058 -4.50 1.44 -4.29
CA TRP A 1058 -5.07 1.12 -5.59
C TRP A 1058 -6.58 1.07 -5.53
N PRO A 1059 -7.28 1.73 -6.45
CA PRO A 1059 -8.72 1.74 -6.40
C PRO A 1059 -9.25 0.33 -6.70
N THR A 1060 -10.36 -0.01 -6.06
CA THR A 1060 -10.99 -1.32 -6.27
C THR A 1060 -11.92 -1.25 -7.48
N PRO A 1061 -11.79 -2.15 -8.48
CA PRO A 1061 -12.71 -2.17 -9.60
C PRO A 1061 -14.14 -2.45 -9.12
N PRO A 1062 -15.16 -1.74 -9.64
CA PRO A 1062 -16.55 -1.96 -9.24
C PRO A 1062 -17.01 -3.42 -9.42
N GLY A 1063 -16.59 -4.07 -10.52
CA GLY A 1063 -16.91 -5.48 -10.78
C GLY A 1063 -16.48 -6.43 -9.66
N LEU A 1064 -15.35 -6.14 -8.99
CA LEU A 1064 -14.89 -6.92 -7.85
C LEU A 1064 -15.77 -6.74 -6.62
N MET A 1065 -16.14 -5.49 -6.30
CA MET A 1065 -17.04 -5.19 -5.18
C MET A 1065 -18.43 -5.80 -5.40
N ILE A 1066 -18.96 -5.73 -6.63
CA ILE A 1066 -20.21 -6.37 -7.01
C ILE A 1066 -20.12 -7.89 -6.83
N SER A 1067 -19.00 -8.51 -7.23
CA SER A 1067 -18.80 -9.95 -7.06
C SER A 1067 -18.80 -10.37 -5.58
N TYR A 1068 -18.12 -9.62 -4.71
CA TYR A 1068 -18.11 -9.88 -3.27
C TYR A 1068 -19.47 -9.66 -2.63
N LEU A 1069 -20.20 -8.61 -3.03
CA LEU A 1069 -21.57 -8.34 -2.58
C LEU A 1069 -22.51 -9.48 -3.00
N LEU A 1070 -22.46 -9.92 -4.25
CA LEU A 1070 -23.24 -11.04 -4.77
C LEU A 1070 -22.95 -12.31 -3.97
N THR A 1071 -21.70 -12.61 -3.68
CA THR A 1071 -21.30 -13.77 -2.88
C THR A 1071 -21.82 -13.69 -1.44
N ALA A 1072 -21.78 -12.51 -0.82
CA ALA A 1072 -22.36 -12.29 0.50
C ALA A 1072 -23.88 -12.52 0.51
N LEU A 1073 -24.59 -12.00 -0.51
CA LEU A 1073 -26.03 -12.20 -0.68
C LEU A 1073 -26.40 -13.68 -0.90
N LEU A 1074 -25.62 -14.41 -1.70
CA LEU A 1074 -25.83 -15.85 -1.91
C LEU A 1074 -25.64 -16.66 -0.62
N LEU A 1075 -24.60 -16.37 0.16
CA LEU A 1075 -24.37 -16.99 1.47
C LEU A 1075 -25.54 -16.70 2.42
N LEU A 1076 -25.94 -15.44 2.54
CA LEU A 1076 -27.05 -15.00 3.39
C LEU A 1076 -28.36 -15.67 2.96
N GLY A 1077 -28.67 -15.66 1.66
CA GLY A 1077 -29.85 -16.31 1.10
C GLY A 1077 -29.92 -17.80 1.45
N SER A 1078 -28.80 -18.53 1.31
CA SER A 1078 -28.73 -19.96 1.65
C SER A 1078 -28.95 -20.24 3.14
N ALA A 1079 -28.47 -19.36 4.02
CA ALA A 1079 -28.64 -19.46 5.46
C ALA A 1079 -30.11 -19.19 5.86
N LEU A 1080 -30.72 -18.15 5.27
CA LEU A 1080 -32.11 -17.80 5.49
C LEU A 1080 -33.06 -18.90 4.97
N THR A 1081 -32.79 -19.50 3.81
CA THR A 1081 -33.62 -20.59 3.26
C THR A 1081 -33.59 -21.83 4.17
N LEU A 1082 -32.42 -22.16 4.71
CA LEU A 1082 -32.27 -23.27 5.65
C LEU A 1082 -33.08 -23.02 6.92
N ARG A 1083 -32.99 -21.80 7.46
CA ARG A 1083 -33.71 -21.42 8.68
C ARG A 1083 -35.22 -21.40 8.49
N ARG A 1084 -35.70 -20.81 7.38
CA ARG A 1084 -37.11 -20.81 7.02
C ARG A 1084 -37.66 -22.22 6.89
N ALA A 1085 -36.92 -23.15 6.27
CA ALA A 1085 -37.35 -24.54 6.16
C ALA A 1085 -37.42 -25.24 7.52
N ALA A 1086 -36.46 -25.00 8.42
CA ALA A 1086 -36.47 -25.56 9.76
C ALA A 1086 -37.65 -25.04 10.59
N GLU A 1087 -37.85 -23.73 10.66
CA GLU A 1087 -38.96 -23.14 11.42
C GLU A 1087 -40.32 -23.54 10.83
N LYS A 1088 -40.44 -23.62 9.50
CA LYS A 1088 -41.63 -24.17 8.86
C LYS A 1088 -41.88 -25.61 9.31
N ALA A 1089 -40.86 -26.47 9.35
CA ALA A 1089 -41.02 -27.84 9.84
C ALA A 1089 -41.47 -27.89 11.32
N ARG A 1090 -40.97 -26.98 12.18
CA ARG A 1090 -41.38 -26.87 13.58
C ARG A 1090 -42.83 -26.41 13.73
N THR A 1091 -43.25 -25.37 13.02
CA THR A 1091 -44.63 -24.87 13.06
C THR A 1091 -45.62 -25.95 12.63
N VAL A 1092 -45.30 -26.68 11.56
CA VAL A 1092 -46.12 -27.79 11.07
C VAL A 1092 -46.18 -28.95 12.07
N ALA A 1093 -45.06 -29.32 12.69
CA ALA A 1093 -45.03 -30.37 13.71
C ALA A 1093 -45.84 -29.98 14.96
N LEU A 1094 -45.73 -28.73 15.43
CA LEU A 1094 -46.52 -28.22 16.56
C LEU A 1094 -48.02 -28.21 16.26
N GLN A 1095 -48.42 -27.75 15.06
CA GLN A 1095 -49.82 -27.78 14.63
C GLN A 1095 -50.40 -29.20 14.64
N ARG A 1096 -49.62 -30.20 14.24
CA ARG A 1096 -50.03 -31.62 14.25
C ARG A 1096 -50.15 -32.18 15.65
N ILE A 1097 -49.19 -31.88 16.53
CA ILE A 1097 -49.25 -32.29 17.94
C ILE A 1097 -50.45 -31.63 18.62
N ASP A 1098 -50.73 -30.35 18.33
CA ASP A 1098 -51.87 -29.61 18.87
C ASP A 1098 -53.20 -30.17 18.38
N ALA A 1099 -53.32 -30.49 17.08
CA ALA A 1099 -54.50 -31.16 16.52
C ALA A 1099 -54.76 -32.51 17.21
N TYR A 1100 -53.71 -33.31 17.41
CA TYR A 1100 -53.83 -34.58 18.13
C TYR A 1100 -54.26 -34.39 19.59
N LEU A 1101 -53.68 -33.42 20.31
CA LEU A 1101 -54.04 -33.13 21.70
C LEU A 1101 -55.49 -32.64 21.84
N LEU A 1102 -56.06 -31.98 20.81
CA LEU A 1102 -57.44 -31.54 20.78
C LEU A 1102 -58.44 -32.69 20.52
N GLU A 1103 -58.07 -33.67 19.70
CA GLU A 1103 -58.93 -34.82 19.38
C GLU A 1103 -58.94 -35.90 20.48
N THR A 1104 -57.99 -35.87 21.41
CA THR A 1104 -57.77 -36.96 22.39
C THR A 1104 -58.20 -36.55 23.82
N PRO A 1105 -59.02 -37.34 24.53
CA PRO A 1105 -59.42 -37.03 25.91
C PRO A 1105 -58.25 -37.15 26.91
N GLU A 1106 -58.25 -36.32 27.97
CA GLU A 1106 -57.15 -36.25 28.95
C GLU A 1106 -56.91 -37.56 29.73
N SER A 1107 -57.88 -38.48 29.75
CA SER A 1107 -57.78 -39.79 30.41
C SER A 1107 -56.90 -40.82 29.69
N THR A 1108 -56.39 -40.48 28.50
CA THR A 1108 -55.63 -41.41 27.65
C THR A 1108 -54.20 -41.63 28.18
N PRO A 1109 -53.72 -42.88 28.32
CA PRO A 1109 -52.38 -43.17 28.84
C PRO A 1109 -51.30 -42.56 27.94
N GLY A 1110 -50.57 -41.58 28.47
CA GLY A 1110 -49.49 -40.88 27.75
C GLY A 1110 -49.77 -39.41 27.40
N TYR A 1111 -51.00 -38.89 27.63
CA TYR A 1111 -51.37 -37.50 27.35
C TYR A 1111 -50.42 -36.47 27.99
N ALA A 1112 -50.07 -36.65 29.28
CA ALA A 1112 -49.09 -35.80 29.98
C ALA A 1112 -47.69 -35.83 29.32
N LYS A 1113 -47.27 -36.98 28.78
CA LYS A 1113 -45.98 -37.10 28.08
C LYS A 1113 -46.01 -36.39 26.72
N PHE A 1114 -47.14 -36.37 26.03
CA PHE A 1114 -47.30 -35.62 24.76
C PHE A 1114 -47.29 -34.11 24.97
N LYS A 1115 -47.93 -33.62 26.05
CA LYS A 1115 -47.83 -32.21 26.45
C LYS A 1115 -46.38 -31.80 26.73
N MET A 1116 -45.59 -32.65 27.42
CA MET A 1116 -44.15 -32.41 27.60
C MET A 1116 -43.36 -32.43 26.28
N ILE A 1117 -43.72 -33.30 25.33
CA ILE A 1117 -43.08 -33.34 24.01
C ILE A 1117 -43.34 -32.03 23.26
N ARG A 1118 -44.59 -31.54 23.26
CA ARG A 1118 -44.96 -30.24 22.68
C ARG A 1118 -44.11 -29.10 23.27
N GLU A 1119 -44.01 -29.01 24.59
CA GLU A 1119 -43.20 -28.00 25.27
C GLU A 1119 -41.71 -28.10 24.93
N ARG A 1120 -41.15 -29.32 24.86
CA ARG A 1120 -39.75 -29.54 24.43
C ARG A 1120 -39.51 -29.14 22.97
N VAL A 1121 -40.47 -29.36 22.08
CA VAL A 1121 -40.40 -28.90 20.70
C VAL A 1121 -40.49 -27.37 20.62
N ALA A 1122 -41.37 -26.76 21.42
CA ALA A 1122 -41.54 -25.30 21.50
C ALA A 1122 -40.36 -24.57 22.16
N THR A 1123 -39.51 -25.28 22.93
CA THR A 1123 -38.30 -24.72 23.58
C THR A 1123 -36.98 -25.20 22.95
N LEU A 1124 -37.05 -25.96 21.86
CA LEU A 1124 -35.87 -26.49 21.17
C LEU A 1124 -35.00 -25.36 20.59
N ASN A 1125 -33.83 -25.12 21.18
CA ASN A 1125 -32.88 -24.07 20.76
C ASN A 1125 -31.58 -24.65 20.18
N THR A 1126 -31.65 -25.75 19.45
CA THR A 1126 -30.47 -26.42 18.89
C THR A 1126 -30.42 -26.31 17.37
N GLY A 1127 -29.22 -26.07 16.82
CA GLY A 1127 -29.03 -25.94 15.39
C GLY A 1127 -29.72 -24.71 14.80
N SER A 1128 -30.48 -24.88 13.72
CA SER A 1128 -31.19 -23.76 13.06
C SER A 1128 -32.32 -23.15 13.89
N PHE A 1129 -32.69 -23.76 15.02
CA PHE A 1129 -33.75 -23.29 15.92
C PHE A 1129 -33.25 -22.31 17.01
N SER A 1130 -31.93 -22.11 17.16
CA SER A 1130 -31.38 -21.15 18.12
C SER A 1130 -31.51 -19.69 17.64
N ARG A 1131 -31.45 -18.71 18.56
CA ARG A 1131 -31.37 -17.28 18.16
C ARG A 1131 -29.94 -16.98 17.69
N TYR A 1132 -29.78 -16.12 16.67
CA TYR A 1132 -28.45 -15.75 16.17
C TYR A 1132 -27.62 -14.98 17.21
N SER A 1133 -28.27 -14.23 18.10
CA SER A 1133 -27.64 -13.50 19.20
C SER A 1133 -27.06 -14.41 20.29
N GLU A 1134 -27.52 -15.66 20.37
CA GLU A 1134 -27.06 -16.65 21.36
C GLU A 1134 -25.82 -17.43 20.88
N ASP A 1135 -25.48 -17.36 19.58
CA ASP A 1135 -24.26 -17.99 19.07
C ASP A 1135 -23.04 -17.06 19.32
N PRO A 1136 -22.07 -17.46 20.16
CA PRO A 1136 -20.94 -16.62 20.55
C PRO A 1136 -20.09 -16.14 19.37
N LEU A 1137 -20.06 -16.90 18.26
CA LEU A 1137 -19.34 -16.54 17.04
C LEU A 1137 -20.00 -15.40 16.26
N ILE A 1138 -21.33 -15.36 16.23
CA ILE A 1138 -22.07 -14.28 15.54
C ILE A 1138 -21.96 -13.00 16.37
N ARG A 1139 -22.09 -13.13 17.69
CA ARG A 1139 -21.90 -12.00 18.60
C ARG A 1139 -20.52 -11.37 18.45
N SER A 1140 -19.45 -12.16 18.40
CA SER A 1140 -18.09 -11.65 18.23
C SER A 1140 -17.83 -11.06 16.84
N LEU A 1141 -18.32 -11.71 15.77
CA LEU A 1141 -18.16 -11.23 14.40
C LEU A 1141 -18.89 -9.89 14.19
N LEU A 1142 -20.12 -9.75 14.68
CA LEU A 1142 -20.91 -8.52 14.59
C LEU A 1142 -20.30 -7.39 15.43
N LEU A 1143 -19.79 -7.69 16.63
CA LEU A 1143 -19.03 -6.73 17.44
C LEU A 1143 -17.76 -6.23 16.74
N SER A 1144 -17.11 -7.09 15.94
CA SER A 1144 -15.89 -6.73 15.20
C SER A 1144 -16.14 -5.99 13.87
N LEU A 1145 -17.31 -6.22 13.25
CA LEU A 1145 -17.64 -5.71 11.92
C LEU A 1145 -18.21 -4.29 11.91
N THR A 1146 -18.74 -3.81 13.03
CA THR A 1146 -19.51 -2.59 13.03
C THR A 1146 -19.30 -1.78 14.30
N GLY A 1147 -18.68 -0.60 14.18
CA GLY A 1147 -19.12 0.54 14.99
C GLY A 1147 -20.61 0.81 14.79
N ILE A 1148 -21.20 1.64 15.65
CA ILE A 1148 -22.60 2.14 15.81
C ILE A 1148 -23.73 1.64 14.86
N GLY A 1149 -23.53 1.36 13.57
CA GLY A 1149 -24.57 0.92 12.62
C GLY A 1149 -24.96 -0.57 12.61
N GLY A 1150 -24.19 -1.48 13.20
CA GLY A 1150 -24.53 -2.92 13.15
C GLY A 1150 -25.60 -3.39 14.13
N SER A 1151 -25.85 -2.63 15.20
CA SER A 1151 -27.00 -2.86 16.08
C SER A 1151 -28.33 -2.77 15.31
N ALA A 1152 -28.43 -1.83 14.36
CA ALA A 1152 -29.62 -1.68 13.51
C ALA A 1152 -29.86 -2.89 12.59
N ILE A 1153 -28.81 -3.56 12.12
CA ILE A 1153 -28.93 -4.79 11.30
C ILE A 1153 -29.35 -5.98 12.17
N VAL A 1154 -28.86 -6.03 13.42
CA VAL A 1154 -29.30 -7.04 14.41
C VAL A 1154 -30.76 -6.84 14.77
N ASP A 1155 -31.19 -5.59 14.96
CA ASP A 1155 -32.59 -5.28 15.18
C ASP A 1155 -33.42 -5.65 13.95
N ALA A 1156 -33.00 -5.31 12.73
CA ALA A 1156 -33.69 -5.72 11.51
C ALA A 1156 -33.78 -7.25 11.32
N LEU A 1157 -32.73 -8.01 11.65
CA LEU A 1157 -32.72 -9.48 11.60
C LEU A 1157 -33.55 -10.12 12.72
N ASN A 1158 -33.65 -9.48 13.88
CA ASN A 1158 -34.54 -9.87 14.96
C ASN A 1158 -36.01 -9.52 14.65
N TYR A 1159 -36.26 -8.42 13.92
CA TYR A 1159 -37.58 -8.02 13.45
C TYR A 1159 -38.08 -8.85 12.26
N ALA A 1160 -37.18 -9.39 11.43
CA ALA A 1160 -37.50 -10.36 10.36
C ALA A 1160 -38.00 -11.72 10.88
N LYS A 1161 -38.28 -11.81 12.19
CA LYS A 1161 -38.94 -12.93 12.87
C LYS A 1161 -40.47 -12.80 12.85
N PHE A 1162 -41.03 -11.76 12.23
CA PHE A 1162 -42.45 -11.60 11.90
C PHE A 1162 -42.70 -11.82 10.41
#